data_AF-A0A9E7E980-F1
#
_entry.id   AF-A0A9E7E980-F1
#
_cell.length_a   1.000
_cell.length_b   1.000
_cell.length_c   1.000
_cell.angle_alpha   90.00
_cell.angle_beta   90.00
_cell.angle_gamma   90.00
#
_symmetry.space_group_name_H-M   'P 1'
#
loop_
_entity.id
_entity.type
_entity.pdbx_description
1 polymer ?
#
loop_
_entity_poly.entity_id
_entity_poly.type
_entity_poly.pdbx_seq_one_letter_code
_entity_poly.pdbx_strand_id
1 'polypeptide(L)'
;MASSSEGGGDGSLNGSLFDGMVLVTPSSFTDPSLPQPGASPPPDVAAASQPRPKSQPFDEDLFSDLTIQTPPSPTATLRDPPTPTLPPLPSSPRQPPAFLPRQPSRKKKRAVRIGYARETAGVAAASSDDSHHLSDPLRNKSPPPSFGATAIAVANESIADEPLASPHDVSVDSAAHHDTAMPALEDDLTPAPPISLEQPGEEADEGSSNEAVVKEGKGDQRPTEGGGEEETCSSGGLATGEGVFGSAEERLQLVRTQISKKLESVRQRAASAYAERKELERSRRRAVESVNAASTKHRDLEKDLELACEAEDFERAERVSENLMTMEEEKAKLLLSLREAEADCELAELKMQEVLELQIEVEEECIDLLEQFTRDAADCAESILKNAEETSCKEIEEWQSSIELLEVKKLEMDIELQLISEAHSGLENAIEDLVKNDREEKEMLARKGVILEKELDELLGLVRLKEAEIAENKSQIQDVDNRISNVASKFHETQSIIDMKHKTLQEAFLKVESEDGALLIRKEEIDEVISSAEKKRRKLIELSAIASDEAKTCQDLLQLKKQLASFILKSREDRVRYSKTEEKISEDIQTLRQEISAARTALQELSSTRASIQQEVTLYKQRIGFIEKRGPELEAEKKVAAAARNFREAGRVAAEAKSLHIEKEDLQHKKEKAVLHLEKLEEEIRGNVERIQKNEELVLLKEKEAALAGCNRLQLVAAAARAQRSVALKMGDLEEGSLLLKEAEAVESKVMELQKVYNLDIEMDEKNISLLDIHYQR
;
A
#
# COMPACT_ATOMS: atom_id res chain seq x y z
N MET A 1 -94.58 -45.36 -41.11
CA MET A 1 -94.16 -44.39 -40.07
C MET A 1 -92.87 -43.80 -40.60
N ALA A 2 -92.81 -42.59 -41.14
CA ALA A 2 -93.39 -41.31 -40.71
C ALA A 2 -92.87 -40.87 -39.33
N SER A 3 -92.42 -39.63 -39.09
CA SER A 3 -92.02 -38.50 -40.00
C SER A 3 -91.56 -37.34 -39.09
N SER A 4 -90.68 -36.44 -39.58
CA SER A 4 -90.59 -35.03 -39.12
C SER A 4 -90.12 -34.81 -37.65
N SER A 5 -89.71 -33.64 -37.15
CA SER A 5 -89.25 -32.32 -37.66
C SER A 5 -88.70 -31.52 -36.43
N GLU A 6 -87.94 -30.41 -36.49
CA GLU A 6 -87.43 -29.57 -37.60
C GLU A 6 -86.00 -29.02 -37.26
N GLY A 7 -85.69 -27.76 -37.59
CA GLY A 7 -84.48 -26.99 -37.20
C GLY A 7 -84.63 -26.13 -35.91
N GLY A 8 -83.85 -25.07 -35.68
CA GLY A 8 -82.70 -24.54 -36.43
C GLY A 8 -82.48 -23.03 -36.17
N GLY A 9 -81.24 -22.53 -36.30
CA GLY A 9 -80.93 -21.10 -36.44
C GLY A 9 -80.39 -20.35 -35.21
N ASP A 10 -79.07 -20.07 -35.27
CA ASP A 10 -78.37 -18.84 -34.81
C ASP A 10 -78.35 -18.44 -33.31
N GLY A 11 -77.31 -17.69 -32.90
CA GLY A 11 -77.07 -17.25 -31.52
C GLY A 11 -75.59 -17.08 -31.12
N SER A 12 -74.82 -16.28 -31.86
CA SER A 12 -73.41 -15.96 -31.54
C SER A 12 -73.22 -15.20 -30.20
N LEU A 13 -72.01 -15.27 -29.61
CA LEU A 13 -71.21 -14.11 -29.16
C LEU A 13 -69.87 -14.51 -28.47
N ASN A 14 -68.74 -14.11 -29.08
CA ASN A 14 -67.41 -13.76 -28.50
C ASN A 14 -66.65 -14.77 -27.60
N GLY A 15 -65.34 -14.99 -27.73
CA GLY A 15 -64.27 -14.45 -28.60
C GLY A 15 -62.91 -14.98 -28.09
N SER A 16 -61.71 -14.55 -28.52
CA SER A 16 -61.23 -13.84 -29.71
C SER A 16 -59.69 -13.71 -29.59
N LEU A 17 -58.90 -14.29 -30.50
CA LEU A 17 -57.52 -13.83 -30.79
C LEU A 17 -57.01 -14.38 -32.15
N PHE A 18 -56.95 -13.49 -33.15
CA PHE A 18 -56.10 -13.42 -34.36
C PHE A 18 -55.18 -14.62 -34.67
N ASP A 19 -55.13 -15.24 -35.85
CA ASP A 19 -55.52 -14.88 -37.24
C ASP A 19 -54.97 -13.54 -37.78
N GLY A 20 -54.12 -13.60 -38.81
CA GLY A 20 -53.44 -12.42 -39.36
C GLY A 20 -52.37 -12.72 -40.42
N MET A 21 -52.75 -12.70 -41.70
CA MET A 21 -51.83 -12.71 -42.84
C MET A 21 -51.34 -11.29 -43.20
N VAL A 22 -50.02 -11.04 -43.21
CA VAL A 22 -49.35 -10.00 -44.03
C VAL A 22 -47.95 -10.54 -44.42
N LEU A 23 -47.60 -10.92 -45.65
CA LEU A 23 -47.49 -10.22 -46.94
C LEU A 23 -46.36 -9.14 -47.03
N VAL A 24 -45.17 -9.52 -47.52
CA VAL A 24 -44.31 -8.63 -48.33
C VAL A 24 -43.62 -9.41 -49.46
N THR A 25 -43.93 -9.05 -50.70
CA THR A 25 -43.06 -9.23 -51.88
C THR A 25 -42.79 -7.85 -52.48
N PRO A 26 -41.57 -7.53 -52.94
CA PRO A 26 -41.31 -6.35 -53.77
C PRO A 26 -41.29 -6.75 -55.26
N SER A 27 -42.17 -6.13 -56.07
CA SER A 27 -42.19 -6.32 -57.53
C SER A 27 -41.75 -5.06 -58.28
N SER A 28 -40.92 -5.27 -59.30
CA SER A 28 -40.78 -4.50 -60.56
C SER A 28 -41.20 -3.02 -60.63
N PHE A 29 -40.27 -2.17 -61.11
CA PHE A 29 -40.58 -0.97 -61.89
C PHE A 29 -39.87 -1.02 -63.25
N THR A 30 -40.57 -0.59 -64.29
CA THR A 30 -40.02 -0.17 -65.60
C THR A 30 -39.78 1.37 -65.56
N ASP A 31 -39.12 2.07 -66.48
CA ASP A 31 -38.73 1.76 -67.87
C ASP A 31 -37.32 2.40 -68.23
N PRO A 32 -36.99 3.05 -69.38
CA PRO A 32 -35.78 2.64 -70.11
C PRO A 32 -34.67 3.70 -70.32
N SER A 33 -33.41 3.26 -70.43
CA SER A 33 -32.39 4.00 -71.20
C SER A 33 -31.23 3.11 -71.73
N LEU A 34 -30.91 3.31 -73.02
CA LEU A 34 -29.63 2.98 -73.65
C LEU A 34 -28.52 3.93 -73.10
N PRO A 35 -27.20 3.60 -73.18
CA PRO A 35 -26.60 2.91 -74.34
C PRO A 35 -25.47 1.88 -74.10
N GLN A 36 -25.29 1.00 -75.09
CA GLN A 36 -24.01 0.34 -75.43
C GLN A 36 -22.98 1.37 -75.93
N PRO A 37 -21.64 1.14 -75.88
CA PRO A 37 -20.95 -0.06 -76.37
C PRO A 37 -19.93 -0.65 -75.36
N GLY A 38 -19.57 -1.93 -75.40
CA GLY A 38 -18.71 -2.58 -76.42
C GLY A 38 -17.44 -3.10 -75.72
N ALA A 39 -16.68 -4.09 -76.23
CA ALA A 39 -16.75 -4.77 -77.51
C ALA A 39 -16.91 -6.31 -77.37
N SER A 40 -17.11 -6.99 -78.49
CA SER A 40 -17.48 -8.40 -78.61
C SER A 40 -16.50 -9.15 -79.56
N PRO A 41 -16.76 -10.37 -80.10
CA PRO A 41 -16.43 -11.60 -79.39
C PRO A 41 -15.53 -12.58 -80.23
N PRO A 42 -15.82 -13.87 -80.57
CA PRO A 42 -14.78 -14.85 -80.93
C PRO A 42 -14.75 -15.19 -82.46
N PRO A 43 -14.18 -16.34 -82.89
CA PRO A 43 -14.94 -17.61 -82.96
C PRO A 43 -14.25 -18.76 -82.17
N ASP A 44 -14.91 -19.76 -81.58
CA ASP A 44 -16.05 -20.62 -81.99
C ASP A 44 -15.64 -21.84 -82.85
N VAL A 45 -16.26 -22.99 -82.52
CA VAL A 45 -16.58 -24.20 -83.33
C VAL A 45 -16.54 -25.52 -82.53
N ALA A 46 -17.71 -26.13 -82.44
CA ALA A 46 -18.14 -27.48 -82.07
C ALA A 46 -17.14 -28.64 -81.82
N ALA A 47 -17.38 -29.30 -80.67
CA ALA A 47 -17.60 -30.75 -80.46
C ALA A 47 -16.95 -31.82 -81.38
N ALA A 48 -16.19 -32.75 -80.77
CA ALA A 48 -16.34 -34.20 -81.01
C ALA A 48 -15.63 -35.08 -79.94
N SER A 49 -16.13 -36.31 -79.84
CA SER A 49 -15.73 -37.46 -79.02
C SER A 49 -14.25 -37.91 -79.05
N GLN A 50 -13.76 -38.44 -77.91
CA GLN A 50 -12.80 -39.57 -77.69
C GLN A 50 -11.64 -39.82 -78.70
N PRO A 51 -10.40 -40.07 -78.19
CA PRO A 51 -10.05 -41.46 -77.82
C PRO A 51 -9.06 -41.69 -76.65
N ARG A 52 -9.02 -42.94 -76.15
CA ARG A 52 -7.93 -43.60 -75.38
C ARG A 52 -6.76 -43.99 -76.35
N PRO A 53 -5.50 -44.34 -75.96
CA PRO A 53 -5.20 -45.26 -74.83
C PRO A 53 -3.84 -45.20 -74.07
N LYS A 54 -3.80 -45.90 -72.93
CA LYS A 54 -2.72 -46.73 -72.31
C LYS A 54 -1.27 -46.21 -72.19
N SER A 55 -0.78 -46.19 -70.93
CA SER A 55 0.43 -46.92 -70.47
C SER A 55 0.30 -47.24 -68.96
N GLN A 56 1.10 -48.19 -68.45
CA GLN A 56 1.06 -48.82 -67.11
C GLN A 56 2.51 -49.25 -66.74
N PRO A 57 2.85 -49.78 -65.53
CA PRO A 57 2.03 -50.02 -64.34
C PRO A 57 2.67 -49.57 -62.99
N PHE A 58 1.91 -49.76 -61.89
CA PHE A 58 2.42 -50.02 -60.53
C PHE A 58 2.25 -51.53 -60.23
N ASP A 59 2.94 -52.05 -59.20
CA ASP A 59 2.97 -53.47 -58.83
C ASP A 59 3.03 -53.64 -57.29
N GLU A 60 3.05 -54.89 -56.81
CA GLU A 60 3.08 -55.38 -55.40
C GLU A 60 1.72 -55.54 -54.70
N ASP A 61 1.04 -56.66 -54.98
CA ASP A 61 0.13 -57.34 -54.05
C ASP A 61 0.91 -57.98 -52.88
N LEU A 62 0.38 -57.95 -51.64
CA LEU A 62 0.89 -58.83 -50.57
C LEU A 62 -0.12 -59.21 -49.47
N PHE A 63 -1.18 -59.94 -49.85
CA PHE A 63 -1.86 -60.85 -48.92
C PHE A 63 -1.88 -62.27 -49.49
N SER A 64 -1.38 -63.23 -48.72
CA SER A 64 -1.52 -64.67 -48.97
C SER A 64 -1.31 -65.42 -47.65
N ASP A 65 -2.41 -65.82 -47.04
CA ASP A 65 -2.47 -66.58 -45.79
C ASP A 65 -2.17 -68.08 -46.02
N LEU A 66 -1.62 -68.76 -45.01
CA LEU A 66 -1.64 -70.22 -44.90
C LEU A 66 -1.19 -70.70 -43.49
N THR A 67 -2.15 -71.20 -42.70
CA THR A 67 -1.88 -71.90 -41.43
C THR A 67 -2.24 -73.39 -41.52
N ILE A 68 -1.39 -74.28 -40.97
CA ILE A 68 -1.64 -75.72 -40.81
C ILE A 68 -1.09 -76.18 -39.44
N GLN A 69 -1.77 -77.14 -38.79
CA GLN A 69 -1.64 -77.43 -37.35
C GLN A 69 -1.00 -78.80 -36.99
N THR A 70 -0.10 -78.81 -35.99
CA THR A 70 0.07 -79.86 -34.93
C THR A 70 0.62 -81.27 -35.34
N PRO A 71 0.83 -82.24 -34.40
CA PRO A 71 1.76 -82.28 -33.24
C PRO A 71 2.63 -83.60 -33.28
N PRO A 72 2.89 -84.45 -32.24
CA PRO A 72 3.05 -84.29 -30.77
C PRO A 72 4.28 -85.02 -30.11
N SER A 73 4.76 -84.49 -28.96
CA SER A 73 5.20 -85.25 -27.74
C SER A 73 6.49 -86.13 -27.77
N PRO A 74 7.04 -86.62 -26.60
CA PRO A 74 6.49 -86.59 -25.22
C PRO A 74 7.43 -86.20 -24.04
N THR A 75 6.83 -85.65 -22.96
CA THR A 75 7.23 -85.71 -21.51
C THR A 75 8.59 -85.13 -21.02
N ALA A 76 8.75 -84.62 -19.78
CA ALA A 76 7.83 -84.53 -18.62
C ALA A 76 8.19 -83.40 -17.62
N THR A 77 7.14 -82.87 -16.93
CA THR A 77 7.09 -82.26 -15.57
C THR A 77 7.90 -81.00 -15.20
N LEU A 78 7.57 -80.19 -14.17
CA LEU A 78 6.27 -79.70 -13.59
C LEU A 78 6.57 -78.75 -12.38
N ARG A 79 6.55 -77.41 -12.53
CA ARG A 79 5.99 -76.42 -11.56
C ARG A 79 6.31 -74.95 -11.89
N ASP A 80 5.44 -74.10 -11.36
CA ASP A 80 5.30 -72.63 -11.43
C ASP A 80 4.91 -72.13 -10.00
N PRO A 81 4.62 -70.84 -9.68
CA PRO A 81 4.94 -69.53 -10.29
C PRO A 81 5.49 -68.57 -9.15
N PRO A 82 5.07 -67.29 -8.90
CA PRO A 82 4.72 -66.12 -9.74
C PRO A 82 5.43 -64.76 -9.39
N THR A 83 5.79 -63.97 -10.42
CA THR A 83 5.44 -62.53 -10.69
C THR A 83 5.61 -61.37 -9.61
N PRO A 84 5.28 -60.05 -9.82
CA PRO A 84 6.22 -58.94 -9.46
C PRO A 84 5.65 -57.69 -8.72
N THR A 85 6.45 -56.63 -8.47
CA THR A 85 5.98 -55.21 -8.34
C THR A 85 7.10 -54.13 -8.43
N LEU A 86 6.71 -52.84 -8.37
CA LEU A 86 7.46 -51.56 -8.54
C LEU A 86 8.12 -51.03 -7.21
N PRO A 87 8.44 -49.72 -7.05
CA PRO A 87 9.59 -48.90 -7.50
C PRO A 87 10.47 -48.49 -6.27
N PRO A 88 10.89 -47.22 -5.98
CA PRO A 88 11.54 -46.12 -6.73
C PRO A 88 12.99 -45.80 -6.22
N LEU A 89 13.52 -44.59 -6.49
CA LEU A 89 14.79 -44.00 -5.96
C LEU A 89 14.78 -43.82 -4.41
N PRO A 90 15.92 -43.66 -3.67
CA PRO A 90 17.00 -42.67 -3.96
C PRO A 90 18.46 -42.98 -3.47
N SER A 91 19.33 -41.96 -3.55
CA SER A 91 20.57 -41.70 -2.77
C SER A 91 21.93 -42.28 -3.26
N SER A 92 23.02 -41.68 -2.73
CA SER A 92 24.44 -41.84 -3.11
C SER A 92 25.26 -42.30 -1.88
N PRO A 93 26.52 -42.82 -1.96
CA PRO A 93 27.67 -41.97 -2.32
C PRO A 93 28.95 -42.64 -2.91
N ARG A 94 29.94 -41.78 -3.24
CA ARG A 94 31.41 -42.01 -3.37
C ARG A 94 31.98 -42.84 -4.54
N GLN A 95 32.81 -42.18 -5.35
CA GLN A 95 34.29 -42.32 -5.25
C GLN A 95 35.02 -41.02 -5.75
N PRO A 96 36.32 -40.80 -5.44
CA PRO A 96 37.08 -39.56 -5.73
C PRO A 96 37.79 -39.63 -7.11
N PRO A 97 38.27 -38.51 -7.73
CA PRO A 97 39.42 -37.74 -7.25
C PRO A 97 39.38 -36.21 -7.51
N ALA A 98 40.48 -35.50 -7.20
CA ALA A 98 40.68 -34.07 -7.44
C ALA A 98 41.26 -33.76 -8.83
N PHE A 99 41.13 -32.50 -9.31
CA PHE A 99 42.28 -31.59 -9.59
C PHE A 99 41.87 -30.30 -10.35
N LEU A 100 42.38 -29.16 -9.86
CA LEU A 100 42.80 -27.89 -10.50
C LEU A 100 42.14 -27.32 -11.80
N PRO A 101 42.02 -25.97 -11.91
CA PRO A 101 41.38 -25.30 -13.04
C PRO A 101 42.32 -25.02 -14.23
N ARG A 102 41.76 -24.89 -15.45
CA ARG A 102 42.40 -24.19 -16.59
C ARG A 102 41.42 -23.79 -17.71
N GLN A 103 41.52 -22.55 -18.18
CA GLN A 103 41.12 -22.12 -19.54
C GLN A 103 42.25 -22.49 -20.56
N PRO A 104 42.29 -22.11 -21.88
CA PRO A 104 41.40 -21.19 -22.62
C PRO A 104 41.16 -21.41 -24.15
N SER A 105 40.27 -20.56 -24.71
CA SER A 105 40.44 -19.84 -26.00
C SER A 105 40.14 -20.50 -27.38
N ARG A 106 39.59 -19.65 -28.29
CA ARG A 106 39.71 -19.62 -29.79
C ARG A 106 38.71 -20.46 -30.64
N LYS A 107 38.25 -20.04 -31.83
CA LYS A 107 38.20 -18.71 -32.54
C LYS A 107 37.34 -18.78 -33.84
N LYS A 108 36.59 -17.71 -34.18
CA LYS A 108 36.23 -17.23 -35.56
C LYS A 108 35.20 -18.10 -36.36
N LYS A 109 34.42 -17.61 -37.36
CA LYS A 109 34.26 -16.28 -38.02
C LYS A 109 32.95 -16.16 -38.85
N ARG A 110 32.36 -14.94 -38.96
CA ARG A 110 31.45 -14.42 -40.03
C ARG A 110 30.03 -15.05 -40.18
N ALA A 111 28.98 -14.38 -40.71
CA ALA A 111 28.83 -12.96 -41.13
C ALA A 111 27.35 -12.45 -41.21
N VAL A 112 27.11 -11.25 -40.65
CA VAL A 112 26.39 -10.08 -41.22
C VAL A 112 24.95 -10.20 -41.77
N ARG A 113 23.97 -9.54 -41.11
CA ARG A 113 23.20 -8.36 -41.62
C ARG A 113 22.25 -7.72 -40.57
N ILE A 114 22.43 -6.40 -40.37
CA ILE A 114 21.44 -5.28 -40.35
C ILE A 114 20.27 -5.30 -39.34
N GLY A 115 20.14 -4.23 -38.53
CA GLY A 115 18.91 -3.90 -37.78
C GLY A 115 19.08 -2.81 -36.69
N TYR A 116 18.26 -1.76 -36.77
CA TYR A 116 18.07 -0.58 -35.89
C TYR A 116 17.58 -0.92 -34.46
N ALA A 117 17.66 -0.08 -33.40
CA ALA A 117 18.41 1.18 -33.17
C ALA A 117 18.44 1.59 -31.67
N ARG A 118 19.47 2.38 -31.31
CA ARG A 118 19.60 3.34 -30.18
C ARG A 118 18.91 3.07 -28.82
N GLU A 119 19.76 2.83 -27.82
CA GLU A 119 19.79 3.65 -26.59
C GLU A 119 21.08 4.47 -26.55
N THR A 120 21.07 5.65 -25.92
CA THR A 120 22.28 6.29 -25.32
C THR A 120 21.83 7.37 -24.33
N ALA A 121 22.27 7.27 -23.08
CA ALA A 121 22.26 8.38 -22.12
C ALA A 121 23.69 8.92 -21.91
N GLY A 122 23.80 10.22 -21.61
CA GLY A 122 24.96 10.85 -20.97
C GLY A 122 26.19 11.19 -21.82
N VAL A 123 26.77 12.37 -21.56
CA VAL A 123 28.18 12.66 -21.17
C VAL A 123 28.51 14.15 -21.42
N ALA A 124 29.26 14.77 -20.48
CA ALA A 124 30.02 16.05 -20.50
C ALA A 124 29.59 17.21 -21.43
N ALA A 125 29.33 18.45 -20.97
CA ALA A 125 30.08 19.38 -20.10
C ALA A 125 31.20 20.21 -20.79
N ALA A 126 31.23 21.52 -20.45
CA ALA A 126 32.31 22.53 -20.61
C ALA A 126 32.63 23.16 -21.99
N SER A 127 32.00 24.33 -22.27
CA SER A 127 32.64 25.59 -22.73
C SER A 127 31.60 26.73 -22.60
N SER A 128 31.88 27.93 -22.06
CA SER A 128 32.63 29.06 -22.67
C SER A 128 32.02 29.52 -24.01
N ASP A 129 31.76 30.80 -24.32
CA ASP A 129 31.61 32.07 -23.58
C ASP A 129 31.05 33.14 -24.59
N ASP A 130 30.82 34.37 -24.14
CA ASP A 130 30.76 35.63 -24.91
C ASP A 130 29.53 36.01 -25.78
N SER A 131 28.79 36.99 -25.26
CA SER A 131 28.17 38.19 -25.86
C SER A 131 28.03 38.36 -27.40
N HIS A 132 26.85 38.82 -27.87
CA HIS A 132 26.61 40.25 -28.18
C HIS A 132 25.27 40.57 -28.92
N HIS A 133 24.59 41.63 -28.45
CA HIS A 133 23.80 42.65 -29.17
C HIS A 133 22.50 42.38 -29.99
N LEU A 134 21.41 43.01 -29.49
CA LEU A 134 20.32 43.72 -30.20
C LEU A 134 19.28 42.86 -30.98
N SER A 135 17.97 43.19 -31.04
CA SER A 135 17.24 44.45 -30.76
C SER A 135 15.81 44.23 -30.21
N ASP A 136 15.28 45.23 -29.51
CA ASP A 136 13.84 45.55 -29.28
C ASP A 136 13.45 46.73 -30.25
N PRO A 137 12.21 47.31 -30.38
CA PRO A 137 11.02 47.22 -29.50
C PRO A 137 9.60 47.25 -30.14
N LEU A 138 8.58 47.29 -29.24
CA LEU A 138 7.15 47.67 -29.41
C LEU A 138 6.18 46.53 -29.85
N ARG A 139 4.91 46.42 -29.39
CA ARG A 139 3.97 47.50 -29.01
C ARG A 139 2.69 47.05 -28.21
N ASN A 140 2.42 47.70 -27.06
CA ASN A 140 1.10 47.87 -26.35
C ASN A 140 0.38 46.60 -25.80
N LYS A 141 -0.56 46.64 -24.83
CA LYS A 141 -1.39 47.72 -24.21
C LYS A 141 -1.43 47.63 -22.66
N SER A 142 -2.00 48.67 -22.01
CA SER A 142 -2.23 48.78 -20.55
C SER A 142 -3.69 49.24 -20.23
N PRO A 143 -4.13 49.38 -18.95
CA PRO A 143 -5.53 49.67 -18.52
C PRO A 143 -5.76 51.21 -18.42
N PRO A 144 -6.71 51.87 -17.67
CA PRO A 144 -7.42 51.60 -16.38
C PRO A 144 -8.98 51.63 -16.54
N PRO A 145 -9.88 51.92 -15.55
CA PRO A 145 -9.77 52.14 -14.09
C PRO A 145 -10.81 51.40 -13.20
N SER A 146 -10.90 51.77 -11.92
CA SER A 146 -11.94 51.40 -10.92
C SER A 146 -12.91 52.54 -10.59
N PHE A 147 -14.01 52.27 -9.88
CA PHE A 147 -14.73 53.26 -9.06
C PHE A 147 -15.29 52.63 -7.77
N GLY A 148 -15.42 53.43 -6.71
CA GLY A 148 -16.10 53.08 -5.46
C GLY A 148 -16.49 54.33 -4.68
N ALA A 149 -17.59 54.27 -3.92
CA ALA A 149 -18.05 55.33 -3.01
C ALA A 149 -18.98 54.73 -1.94
N THR A 150 -19.02 55.34 -0.75
CA THR A 150 -19.70 54.82 0.44
C THR A 150 -20.85 55.75 0.87
N ALA A 151 -21.95 55.20 1.40
CA ALA A 151 -22.99 55.94 2.11
C ALA A 151 -23.69 55.03 3.17
N ILE A 152 -24.39 55.65 4.13
CA ILE A 152 -24.91 55.01 5.36
C ILE A 152 -26.37 55.44 5.58
N ALA A 153 -27.27 54.53 6.01
CA ALA A 153 -28.23 54.71 7.13
C ALA A 153 -29.48 53.76 7.12
N VAL A 154 -29.64 52.98 8.19
CA VAL A 154 -30.78 52.91 9.15
C VAL A 154 -32.25 52.71 8.69
N ALA A 155 -32.95 51.83 9.45
CA ALA A 155 -34.40 51.70 9.74
C ALA A 155 -35.35 50.87 8.82
N ASN A 156 -35.78 49.73 9.39
CA ASN A 156 -37.16 49.25 9.69
C ASN A 156 -38.39 49.56 8.79
N GLU A 157 -39.30 48.55 8.79
CA GLU A 157 -40.75 48.63 8.56
C GLU A 157 -41.25 48.94 7.12
N SER A 158 -42.38 48.42 6.61
CA SER A 158 -43.26 47.28 6.99
C SER A 158 -44.28 46.98 5.86
N ILE A 159 -45.06 45.89 5.98
CA ILE A 159 -46.39 45.60 5.36
C ILE A 159 -46.48 45.25 3.84
N ALA A 160 -47.28 44.19 3.56
CA ALA A 160 -48.00 43.82 2.31
C ALA A 160 -47.17 43.38 1.05
N ASP A 161 -47.67 42.55 0.13
CA ASP A 161 -48.99 41.87 0.02
C ASP A 161 -48.90 40.48 -0.68
N GLU A 162 -50.00 39.70 -0.63
CA GLU A 162 -50.20 38.37 -1.28
C GLU A 162 -50.86 38.53 -2.70
N PRO A 163 -51.43 37.49 -3.40
CA PRO A 163 -51.18 36.03 -3.45
C PRO A 163 -51.06 35.47 -4.90
N LEU A 164 -50.92 34.14 -5.09
CA LEU A 164 -51.77 33.35 -6.02
C LEU A 164 -51.57 31.81 -5.99
N ALA A 165 -52.69 31.08 -6.18
CA ALA A 165 -52.83 29.68 -6.66
C ALA A 165 -52.52 28.48 -5.73
N SER A 166 -53.54 28.12 -4.93
CA SER A 166 -53.86 26.74 -4.42
C SER A 166 -54.48 25.86 -5.56
N PRO A 167 -55.01 24.62 -5.37
CA PRO A 167 -55.20 23.73 -4.19
C PRO A 167 -54.65 22.29 -4.42
N HIS A 168 -55.07 21.14 -3.85
CA HIS A 168 -56.18 20.59 -3.00
C HIS A 168 -55.68 19.19 -2.45
N ASP A 169 -56.22 18.48 -1.44
CA ASP A 169 -57.23 18.73 -0.38
C ASP A 169 -57.10 17.69 0.77
N VAL A 170 -57.79 17.90 1.90
CA VAL A 170 -58.10 17.00 3.08
C VAL A 170 -56.94 16.20 3.76
N SER A 171 -56.66 16.28 5.08
CA SER A 171 -57.49 16.20 6.33
C SER A 171 -57.85 14.73 6.72
N VAL A 172 -57.86 14.26 7.99
CA VAL A 172 -58.48 14.80 9.24
C VAL A 172 -57.81 14.24 10.54
N ASP A 173 -57.57 15.09 11.55
CA ASP A 173 -57.48 14.91 13.04
C ASP A 173 -56.64 13.79 13.75
N SER A 174 -56.20 13.93 15.02
CA SER A 174 -55.88 15.11 15.88
C SER A 174 -55.11 14.73 17.16
N ALA A 175 -54.60 15.74 17.89
CA ALA A 175 -54.14 15.83 19.31
C ALA A 175 -53.70 14.55 20.08
N ALA A 176 -52.49 14.41 20.63
CA ALA A 176 -51.68 15.27 21.53
C ALA A 176 -52.19 15.42 22.98
N HIS A 177 -51.46 14.87 23.98
CA HIS A 177 -50.73 15.63 25.02
C HIS A 177 -50.13 14.75 26.16
N HIS A 178 -48.94 15.16 26.63
CA HIS A 178 -48.37 15.05 28.00
C HIS A 178 -48.30 13.71 28.81
N ASP A 179 -47.05 13.24 28.91
CA ASP A 179 -46.24 13.12 30.16
C ASP A 179 -46.35 11.96 31.18
N THR A 180 -45.14 11.48 31.55
CA THR A 180 -44.67 11.05 32.88
C THR A 180 -45.33 9.85 33.59
N ALA A 181 -44.62 8.69 33.62
CA ALA A 181 -44.24 7.95 34.85
C ALA A 181 -43.31 6.72 34.59
N MET A 182 -42.44 6.41 35.56
CA MET A 182 -41.71 5.13 35.75
C MET A 182 -42.26 4.46 37.04
N PRO A 183 -42.38 3.12 37.13
CA PRO A 183 -41.30 2.19 37.56
C PRO A 183 -41.24 0.89 36.70
N ALA A 184 -40.30 -0.07 36.76
CA ALA A 184 -39.21 -0.52 37.65
C ALA A 184 -39.51 -1.74 38.58
N LEU A 185 -38.74 -2.85 38.39
CA LEU A 185 -38.62 -4.12 39.18
C LEU A 185 -39.86 -5.06 39.12
N GLU A 186 -39.83 -6.39 39.32
CA GLU A 186 -38.87 -7.44 39.82
C GLU A 186 -38.81 -8.63 38.79
N ASP A 187 -37.80 -9.53 38.67
CA ASP A 187 -37.23 -10.60 39.55
C ASP A 187 -38.25 -11.72 39.96
N ASP A 188 -37.96 -13.04 40.05
CA ASP A 188 -36.79 -13.91 39.74
C ASP A 188 -37.19 -15.44 39.72
N LEU A 189 -36.25 -16.34 39.33
CA LEU A 189 -36.10 -17.80 39.62
C LEU A 189 -36.82 -18.96 38.84
N THR A 190 -36.08 -20.08 38.83
CA THR A 190 -36.34 -21.47 38.35
C THR A 190 -36.69 -22.40 39.57
N PRO A 191 -36.81 -23.77 39.56
CA PRO A 191 -36.44 -24.83 38.59
C PRO A 191 -37.44 -26.04 38.42
N ALA A 192 -36.96 -27.21 37.96
CA ALA A 192 -37.71 -28.45 37.55
C ALA A 192 -37.42 -29.68 38.49
N PRO A 193 -37.71 -30.99 38.18
CA PRO A 193 -38.55 -31.69 37.16
C PRO A 193 -39.70 -32.56 37.82
N PRO A 194 -39.78 -33.92 38.00
CA PRO A 194 -39.36 -35.14 37.23
C PRO A 194 -40.31 -36.40 37.16
N ILE A 195 -40.19 -37.21 36.08
CA ILE A 195 -40.14 -38.73 35.99
C ILE A 195 -41.40 -39.66 36.18
N SER A 196 -41.86 -40.24 35.04
CA SER A 196 -42.09 -41.69 34.63
C SER A 196 -43.16 -42.69 35.18
N LEU A 197 -43.36 -43.79 34.39
CA LEU A 197 -43.96 -45.15 34.61
C LEU A 197 -45.46 -45.39 34.24
N GLU A 198 -45.97 -46.53 33.68
CA GLU A 198 -45.40 -47.67 32.89
C GLU A 198 -46.47 -48.66 32.28
N GLN A 199 -46.10 -49.48 31.25
CA GLN A 199 -46.56 -50.87 30.86
C GLN A 199 -48.06 -51.24 30.55
N PRO A 200 -48.40 -52.47 30.03
CA PRO A 200 -47.78 -53.34 28.99
C PRO A 200 -48.78 -54.03 27.98
N GLY A 201 -48.30 -54.84 27.00
CA GLY A 201 -49.10 -55.83 26.21
C GLY A 201 -48.48 -56.31 24.86
N GLU A 202 -48.63 -57.60 24.52
CA GLU A 202 -47.96 -58.36 23.42
C GLU A 202 -48.91 -58.77 22.23
N GLU A 203 -48.61 -59.53 21.15
CA GLU A 203 -47.55 -60.46 20.68
C GLU A 203 -47.38 -60.47 19.11
N ALA A 204 -46.26 -61.02 18.57
CA ALA A 204 -46.07 -61.70 17.23
C ALA A 204 -46.34 -60.95 15.87
N ASP A 205 -45.68 -61.19 14.71
CA ASP A 205 -44.54 -62.02 14.23
C ASP A 205 -43.89 -61.42 12.93
N GLU A 206 -42.73 -61.95 12.45
CA GLU A 206 -41.94 -61.77 11.18
C GLU A 206 -42.15 -60.57 10.20
N GLY A 207 -41.10 -60.12 9.47
CA GLY A 207 -41.36 -59.32 8.24
C GLY A 207 -40.26 -58.68 7.35
N SER A 208 -39.06 -58.32 7.84
CA SER A 208 -37.91 -57.79 7.05
C SER A 208 -37.99 -56.41 6.33
N SER A 209 -36.85 -55.70 6.38
CA SER A 209 -36.30 -54.72 5.39
C SER A 209 -36.75 -53.24 5.34
N ASN A 210 -35.72 -52.39 5.59
CA ASN A 210 -35.38 -51.11 4.95
C ASN A 210 -35.70 -49.73 5.60
N GLU A 211 -34.78 -48.81 5.29
CA GLU A 211 -34.73 -47.34 5.43
C GLU A 211 -34.51 -46.65 6.80
N ALA A 212 -33.35 -45.97 6.85
CA ALA A 212 -33.16 -44.55 7.17
C ALA A 212 -32.96 -44.03 8.63
N VAL A 213 -32.09 -43.00 8.70
CA VAL A 213 -32.10 -41.84 9.63
C VAL A 213 -31.61 -42.00 11.10
N VAL A 214 -30.37 -41.52 11.31
CA VAL A 214 -29.93 -40.53 12.35
C VAL A 214 -29.65 -40.97 13.81
N LYS A 215 -28.33 -40.99 14.11
CA LYS A 215 -27.60 -40.44 15.30
C LYS A 215 -27.49 -41.14 16.67
N GLU A 216 -26.31 -40.86 17.25
CA GLU A 216 -25.95 -40.74 18.69
C GLU A 216 -25.95 -42.02 19.57
N GLY A 217 -25.07 -42.15 20.58
CA GLY A 217 -23.96 -41.26 20.98
C GLY A 217 -23.41 -41.60 22.38
N LYS A 218 -22.54 -40.71 22.91
CA LYS A 218 -21.86 -40.76 24.24
C LYS A 218 -20.76 -41.82 24.40
N GLY A 219 -19.79 -41.64 25.31
CA GLY A 219 -19.70 -40.61 26.36
C GLY A 219 -18.35 -39.87 26.44
N ASP A 220 -18.40 -38.70 27.10
CA ASP A 220 -17.28 -37.81 27.42
C ASP A 220 -17.40 -37.37 28.89
N GLN A 221 -16.27 -37.20 29.58
CA GLN A 221 -16.09 -36.08 30.52
C GLN A 221 -14.63 -35.80 30.94
N ARG A 222 -14.31 -34.50 30.92
CA ARG A 222 -13.20 -33.73 31.53
C ARG A 222 -13.10 -33.89 33.07
N PRO A 223 -12.12 -33.29 33.82
CA PRO A 223 -11.33 -32.05 33.58
C PRO A 223 -9.78 -32.29 33.69
N THR A 224 -8.84 -31.32 33.70
CA THR A 224 -8.91 -29.85 33.97
C THR A 224 -7.95 -29.02 33.07
N GLU A 225 -6.97 -28.28 33.64
CA GLU A 225 -6.18 -27.20 33.04
C GLU A 225 -4.80 -27.08 33.74
N GLY A 226 -3.82 -26.41 33.11
CA GLY A 226 -2.74 -25.71 33.81
C GLY A 226 -1.31 -26.00 33.34
N GLY A 227 -0.67 -24.99 32.72
CA GLY A 227 0.73 -25.02 32.27
C GLY A 227 0.85 -24.86 30.75
N GLY A 228 1.70 -23.93 30.32
CA GLY A 228 2.02 -23.71 28.91
C GLY A 228 3.53 -23.68 28.71
N GLU A 229 3.98 -23.82 27.47
CA GLU A 229 5.40 -23.79 27.11
C GLU A 229 5.58 -23.20 25.70
N GLU A 230 6.82 -22.83 25.40
CA GLU A 230 7.26 -22.32 24.10
C GLU A 230 7.18 -23.41 23.03
N GLU A 231 6.73 -23.09 21.81
CA GLU A 231 6.97 -23.97 20.65
C GLU A 231 7.64 -23.23 19.50
N THR A 232 8.77 -23.79 19.06
CA THR A 232 9.44 -23.45 17.81
C THR A 232 8.62 -23.96 16.63
N CYS A 233 8.33 -23.11 15.64
CA CYS A 233 7.65 -23.52 14.40
C CYS A 233 8.52 -24.47 13.56
N SER A 234 8.42 -25.77 13.85
CA SER A 234 9.01 -26.84 13.03
C SER A 234 8.12 -27.15 11.82
N SER A 235 8.73 -27.68 10.76
CA SER A 235 8.05 -28.08 9.53
C SER A 235 7.18 -29.33 9.72
N GLY A 236 6.00 -29.36 9.09
CA GLY A 236 5.22 -30.58 8.83
C GLY A 236 3.72 -30.43 9.09
N GLY A 237 2.92 -30.30 8.03
CA GLY A 237 1.46 -30.12 8.16
C GLY A 237 0.70 -30.15 6.84
N LEU A 238 0.71 -31.29 6.13
CA LEU A 238 -0.18 -31.48 4.98
C LEU A 238 -1.63 -31.66 5.50
N ALA A 239 -2.47 -30.64 5.35
CA ALA A 239 -3.88 -30.69 5.71
C ALA A 239 -4.74 -30.11 4.58
N THR A 240 -5.30 -30.98 3.74
CA THR A 240 -6.32 -30.61 2.75
C THR A 240 -7.62 -30.26 3.45
N GLY A 241 -7.77 -28.98 3.81
CA GLY A 241 -8.95 -28.43 4.49
C GLY A 241 -9.49 -27.20 3.77
N GLU A 242 -10.34 -27.39 2.76
CA GLU A 242 -11.18 -26.32 2.23
C GLU A 242 -12.18 -25.88 3.32
N GLY A 243 -11.90 -24.78 4.02
CA GLY A 243 -12.83 -24.25 5.03
C GLY A 243 -12.29 -23.27 6.09
N VAL A 244 -10.97 -23.10 6.25
CA VAL A 244 -10.42 -22.26 7.36
C VAL A 244 -9.90 -20.89 6.90
N PHE A 245 -9.61 -20.72 5.60
CA PHE A 245 -9.42 -19.40 4.99
C PHE A 245 -10.34 -19.29 3.78
N GLY A 246 -11.11 -18.21 3.71
CA GLY A 246 -11.94 -17.89 2.55
C GLY A 246 -11.12 -17.42 1.34
N SER A 247 -11.78 -16.70 0.44
CA SER A 247 -11.19 -16.12 -0.77
C SER A 247 -9.86 -15.42 -0.46
N ALA A 248 -8.92 -15.44 -1.41
CA ALA A 248 -7.69 -14.64 -1.30
C ALA A 248 -7.99 -13.13 -1.11
N GLU A 249 -9.15 -12.69 -1.59
CA GLU A 249 -9.71 -11.36 -1.40
C GLU A 249 -10.13 -11.09 0.05
N GLU A 250 -10.68 -12.09 0.76
CA GLU A 250 -10.95 -12.02 2.21
C GLU A 250 -9.65 -12.00 3.01
N ARG A 251 -8.61 -12.73 2.57
CA ARG A 251 -7.27 -12.66 3.19
C ARG A 251 -6.63 -11.29 3.02
N LEU A 252 -6.70 -10.69 1.83
CA LEU A 252 -6.25 -9.31 1.59
C LEU A 252 -7.04 -8.32 2.46
N GLN A 253 -8.36 -8.51 2.57
CA GLN A 253 -9.20 -7.66 3.39
C GLN A 253 -8.88 -7.80 4.88
N LEU A 254 -8.58 -9.00 5.37
CA LEU A 254 -8.08 -9.22 6.73
C LEU A 254 -6.78 -8.44 6.98
N VAL A 255 -5.79 -8.56 6.08
CA VAL A 255 -4.53 -7.80 6.13
C VAL A 255 -4.80 -6.29 6.14
N ARG A 256 -5.65 -5.77 5.25
CA ARG A 256 -6.04 -4.35 5.22
C ARG A 256 -6.74 -3.89 6.51
N THR A 257 -7.57 -4.73 7.15
CA THR A 257 -8.18 -4.40 8.45
C THR A 257 -7.16 -4.41 9.60
N GLN A 258 -6.20 -5.33 9.59
CA GLN A 258 -5.10 -5.37 10.56
C GLN A 258 -4.21 -4.12 10.44
N ILE A 259 -3.83 -3.75 9.21
CA ILE A 259 -3.11 -2.50 8.89
C ILE A 259 -3.91 -1.29 9.35
N SER A 260 -5.19 -1.21 9.00
CA SER A 260 -6.07 -0.10 9.41
C SER A 260 -6.14 0.06 10.92
N LYS A 261 -6.26 -1.05 11.67
CA LYS A 261 -6.28 -1.06 13.14
C LYS A 261 -4.94 -0.63 13.75
N LYS A 262 -3.81 -1.08 13.20
CA LYS A 262 -2.46 -0.65 13.64
C LYS A 262 -2.29 0.86 13.44
N LEU A 263 -2.55 1.34 12.22
CA LEU A 263 -2.41 2.76 11.86
C LEU A 263 -3.35 3.65 12.68
N GLU A 264 -4.60 3.24 12.92
CA GLU A 264 -5.55 4.03 13.71
C GLU A 264 -5.12 4.15 15.18
N SER A 265 -4.55 3.08 15.77
CA SER A 265 -3.98 3.14 17.11
C SER A 265 -2.83 4.15 17.22
N VAL A 266 -2.00 4.27 16.18
CA VAL A 266 -0.93 5.29 16.13
C VAL A 266 -1.51 6.68 15.89
N ARG A 267 -2.46 6.87 14.97
CA ARG A 267 -3.15 8.16 14.75
C ARG A 267 -3.78 8.69 16.03
N GLN A 268 -4.38 7.82 16.85
CA GLN A 268 -4.96 8.20 18.14
C GLN A 268 -3.89 8.69 19.13
N ARG A 269 -2.71 8.04 19.20
CA ARG A 269 -1.57 8.52 20.00
C ARG A 269 -1.05 9.86 19.49
N ALA A 270 -0.91 10.02 18.17
CA ALA A 270 -0.44 11.26 17.53
C ALA A 270 -1.39 12.43 17.78
N ALA A 271 -2.71 12.20 17.67
CA ALA A 271 -3.73 13.20 18.00
C ALA A 271 -3.67 13.60 19.48
N SER A 272 -3.47 12.64 20.40
CA SER A 272 -3.32 12.90 21.83
C SER A 272 -2.07 13.74 22.13
N ALA A 273 -0.90 13.34 21.60
CA ALA A 273 0.37 14.05 21.81
C ALA A 273 0.35 15.47 21.20
N TYR A 274 -0.29 15.64 20.04
CA TYR A 274 -0.48 16.95 19.42
C TYR A 274 -1.40 17.87 20.26
N ALA A 275 -2.51 17.33 20.78
CA ALA A 275 -3.43 18.09 21.64
C ALA A 275 -2.78 18.52 22.97
N GLU A 276 -1.98 17.62 23.57
CA GLU A 276 -1.18 17.85 24.76
C GLU A 276 -0.11 18.93 24.54
N ARG A 277 0.71 18.80 23.49
CA ARG A 277 1.69 19.84 23.11
C ARG A 277 1.00 21.19 22.89
N LYS A 278 -0.16 21.21 22.23
CA LYS A 278 -0.90 22.45 21.97
C LYS A 278 -1.37 23.15 23.25
N GLU A 279 -1.84 22.41 24.26
CA GLU A 279 -2.25 23.03 25.53
C GLU A 279 -1.05 23.52 26.35
N LEU A 280 0.07 22.79 26.32
CA LEU A 280 1.33 23.24 26.94
C LEU A 280 1.87 24.51 26.23
N GLU A 281 1.77 24.59 24.91
CA GLU A 281 2.10 25.79 24.13
C GLU A 281 1.24 27.01 24.56
N ARG A 282 -0.08 26.81 24.78
CA ARG A 282 -0.95 27.84 25.35
C ARG A 282 -0.59 28.17 26.81
N SER A 283 -0.10 27.20 27.59
CA SER A 283 0.40 27.44 28.96
C SER A 283 1.62 28.35 28.93
N ARG A 284 2.61 28.04 28.09
CA ARG A 284 3.82 28.85 27.87
C ARG A 284 3.47 30.27 27.41
N ARG A 285 2.54 30.44 26.46
CA ARG A 285 2.06 31.77 26.02
C ARG A 285 1.46 32.58 27.17
N ARG A 286 0.58 31.98 28.00
CA ARG A 286 0.03 32.64 29.21
C ARG A 286 1.11 33.02 30.23
N ALA A 287 2.16 32.20 30.37
CA ALA A 287 3.31 32.54 31.22
C ALA A 287 4.13 33.72 30.65
N VAL A 288 4.40 33.75 29.35
CA VAL A 288 5.06 34.88 28.66
C VAL A 288 4.25 36.18 28.83
N GLU A 289 2.93 36.12 28.63
CA GLU A 289 2.02 37.27 28.84
C GLU A 289 2.06 37.77 30.29
N SER A 290 2.09 36.85 31.26
CA SER A 290 2.17 37.18 32.69
C SER A 290 3.51 37.83 33.07
N VAL A 291 4.63 37.30 32.57
CA VAL A 291 5.97 37.89 32.75
C VAL A 291 6.04 39.28 32.10
N ASN A 292 5.50 39.45 30.90
CA ASN A 292 5.45 40.76 30.22
C ASN A 292 4.61 41.77 31.00
N ALA A 293 3.44 41.38 31.53
CA ALA A 293 2.58 42.24 32.34
C ALA A 293 3.21 42.59 33.71
N ALA A 294 3.97 41.68 34.32
CA ALA A 294 4.75 42.00 35.52
C ALA A 294 5.91 42.95 35.20
N SER A 295 6.59 42.76 34.05
CA SER A 295 7.71 43.61 33.65
C SER A 295 7.28 45.02 33.24
N THR A 296 6.08 45.23 32.69
CA THR A 296 5.56 46.60 32.45
C THR A 296 5.20 47.30 33.75
N LYS A 297 4.52 46.62 34.69
CA LYS A 297 4.25 47.14 36.04
C LYS A 297 5.52 47.54 36.79
N HIS A 298 6.51 46.65 36.82
CA HIS A 298 7.80 46.89 37.49
C HIS A 298 8.49 48.15 36.91
N ARG A 299 8.59 48.26 35.59
CA ARG A 299 9.11 49.46 34.88
C ARG A 299 8.29 50.74 35.13
N ASP A 300 7.00 50.62 35.41
CA ASP A 300 6.15 51.78 35.69
C ASP A 300 6.23 52.19 37.18
N LEU A 301 6.55 51.26 38.09
CA LEU A 301 6.99 51.58 39.47
C LEU A 301 8.40 52.19 39.52
N GLU A 302 9.34 51.76 38.67
CA GLU A 302 10.68 52.39 38.54
C GLU A 302 10.55 53.90 38.26
N LYS A 303 9.64 54.29 37.37
CA LYS A 303 9.34 55.72 37.07
C LYS A 303 8.63 56.42 38.21
N ASP A 304 7.70 55.75 38.88
CA ASP A 304 6.99 56.34 40.03
C ASP A 304 7.93 56.56 41.22
N LEU A 305 8.99 55.75 41.35
CA LEU A 305 10.09 55.94 42.29
C LEU A 305 10.98 57.13 41.87
N GLU A 306 11.37 57.21 40.59
CA GLU A 306 12.11 58.34 40.04
C GLU A 306 11.37 59.67 40.26
N LEU A 307 10.08 59.73 39.93
CA LEU A 307 9.21 60.89 40.15
C LEU A 307 9.00 61.23 41.64
N ALA A 308 8.98 60.25 42.53
CA ALA A 308 8.90 60.51 43.98
C ALA A 308 10.22 61.10 44.52
N CYS A 309 11.37 60.62 44.02
CA CYS A 309 12.68 61.18 44.33
C CYS A 309 12.84 62.61 43.78
N GLU A 310 12.42 62.89 42.54
CA GLU A 310 12.43 64.24 41.95
C GLU A 310 11.53 65.23 42.71
N ALA A 311 10.44 64.74 43.32
CA ALA A 311 9.52 65.55 44.11
C ALA A 311 9.94 65.75 45.59
N GLU A 312 11.08 65.18 46.01
CA GLU A 312 11.51 65.08 47.42
C GLU A 312 10.47 64.41 48.36
N ASP A 313 9.55 63.61 47.80
CA ASP A 313 8.52 62.85 48.55
C ASP A 313 9.09 61.49 48.99
N PHE A 314 9.94 61.53 50.02
CA PHE A 314 10.62 60.35 50.54
C PHE A 314 9.66 59.30 51.12
N GLU A 315 8.52 59.71 51.68
CA GLU A 315 7.49 58.75 52.16
C GLU A 315 6.84 58.01 50.97
N ARG A 316 6.61 58.66 49.83
CA ARG A 316 6.17 57.96 48.61
C ARG A 316 7.30 57.12 48.03
N ALA A 317 8.53 57.62 47.97
CA ALA A 317 9.67 56.88 47.44
C ALA A 317 9.92 55.57 48.21
N GLU A 318 9.89 55.60 49.54
CA GLU A 318 10.03 54.40 50.39
C GLU A 318 8.93 53.36 50.08
N ARG A 319 7.66 53.77 50.07
CA ARG A 319 6.53 52.88 49.73
C ARG A 319 6.59 52.36 48.28
N VAL A 320 7.03 53.16 47.31
CA VAL A 320 7.20 52.67 45.93
C VAL A 320 8.38 51.70 45.86
N SER A 321 9.45 51.90 46.63
CA SER A 321 10.58 50.97 46.72
C SER A 321 10.19 49.63 47.36
N GLU A 322 9.36 49.63 48.42
CA GLU A 322 8.76 48.41 48.97
C GLU A 322 7.92 47.67 47.92
N ASN A 323 7.01 48.38 47.23
CA ASN A 323 6.20 47.80 46.16
C ASN A 323 7.08 47.25 45.02
N LEU A 324 8.13 47.96 44.62
CA LEU A 324 9.06 47.54 43.58
C LEU A 324 9.78 46.24 43.98
N MET A 325 10.24 46.11 45.22
CA MET A 325 10.82 44.87 45.75
C MET A 325 9.83 43.70 45.68
N THR A 326 8.58 43.88 46.11
CA THR A 326 7.56 42.81 46.00
C THR A 326 7.24 42.44 44.56
N MET A 327 7.23 43.42 43.63
CA MET A 327 7.07 43.17 42.20
C MET A 327 8.28 42.46 41.57
N GLU A 328 9.49 42.64 42.10
CA GLU A 328 10.68 41.87 41.69
C GLU A 328 10.59 40.41 42.15
N GLU A 329 10.10 40.15 43.37
CA GLU A 329 9.82 38.79 43.83
C GLU A 329 8.71 38.10 43.00
N GLU A 330 7.61 38.81 42.69
CA GLU A 330 6.57 38.31 41.78
C GLU A 330 7.11 38.03 40.37
N LYS A 331 7.91 38.95 39.81
CA LYS A 331 8.55 38.82 38.49
C LYS A 331 9.52 37.65 38.45
N ALA A 332 10.32 37.44 39.50
CA ALA A 332 11.21 36.29 39.63
C ALA A 332 10.44 34.96 39.70
N LYS A 333 9.34 34.91 40.45
CA LYS A 333 8.45 33.75 40.51
C LYS A 333 7.80 33.44 39.15
N LEU A 334 7.30 34.46 38.44
CA LEU A 334 6.72 34.29 37.11
C LEU A 334 7.75 33.83 36.06
N LEU A 335 9.02 34.26 36.18
CA LEU A 335 10.12 33.76 35.34
C LEU A 335 10.46 32.29 35.62
N LEU A 336 10.30 31.80 36.85
CA LEU A 336 10.41 30.36 37.15
C LEU A 336 9.28 29.58 36.48
N SER A 337 8.02 30.01 36.62
CA SER A 337 6.89 29.31 35.98
C SER A 337 6.86 29.42 34.45
N LEU A 338 7.52 30.43 33.87
CA LEU A 338 7.81 30.43 32.43
C LEU A 338 8.80 29.32 32.05
N ARG A 339 9.91 29.16 32.78
CA ARG A 339 10.88 28.08 32.54
C ARG A 339 10.28 26.68 32.73
N GLU A 340 9.39 26.52 33.70
CA GLU A 340 8.63 25.28 33.92
C GLU A 340 7.78 24.96 32.67
N ALA A 341 7.00 25.93 32.17
CA ALA A 341 6.20 25.75 30.95
C ALA A 341 7.05 25.58 29.67
N GLU A 342 8.25 26.16 29.60
CA GLU A 342 9.19 25.93 28.51
C GLU A 342 9.76 24.50 28.53
N ALA A 343 10.08 23.96 29.71
CA ALA A 343 10.53 22.57 29.87
C ALA A 343 9.43 21.56 29.54
N ASP A 344 8.18 21.82 29.94
CA ASP A 344 7.02 20.99 29.56
C ASP A 344 6.82 20.98 28.03
N CYS A 345 7.03 22.11 27.35
CA CYS A 345 7.01 22.15 25.88
C CYS A 345 8.14 21.31 25.25
N GLU A 346 9.37 21.35 25.77
CA GLU A 346 10.46 20.49 25.27
C GLU A 346 10.18 18.98 25.46
N LEU A 347 9.50 18.62 26.56
CA LEU A 347 9.05 17.25 26.82
C LEU A 347 7.92 16.82 25.86
N ALA A 348 6.99 17.72 25.55
CA ALA A 348 5.94 17.45 24.58
C ALA A 348 6.46 17.32 23.13
N GLU A 349 7.53 18.02 22.78
CA GLU A 349 8.25 17.80 21.52
C GLU A 349 8.97 16.45 21.47
N LEU A 350 9.61 16.00 22.57
CA LEU A 350 10.16 14.63 22.68
C LEU A 350 9.08 13.59 22.43
N LYS A 351 7.93 13.73 23.11
CA LYS A 351 6.79 12.83 22.96
C LYS A 351 6.23 12.81 21.53
N MET A 352 6.25 13.95 20.82
CA MET A 352 5.89 13.99 19.40
C MET A 352 6.93 13.33 18.50
N GLN A 353 8.22 13.36 18.85
CA GLN A 353 9.26 12.62 18.13
C GLN A 353 9.10 11.10 18.34
N GLU A 354 8.93 10.64 19.58
CA GLU A 354 8.68 9.23 19.93
C GLU A 354 7.48 8.65 19.16
N VAL A 355 6.39 9.42 19.05
CA VAL A 355 5.20 8.98 18.31
C VAL A 355 5.41 9.00 16.78
N LEU A 356 6.28 9.86 16.24
CA LEU A 356 6.66 9.84 14.83
C LEU A 356 7.57 8.64 14.50
N GLU A 357 8.47 8.27 15.40
CA GLU A 357 9.31 7.08 15.30
C GLU A 357 8.45 5.81 15.37
N LEU A 358 7.53 5.71 16.34
CA LEU A 358 6.54 4.63 16.44
C LEU A 358 5.60 4.57 15.21
N GLN A 359 5.33 5.70 14.55
CA GLN A 359 4.58 5.71 13.29
C GLN A 359 5.38 5.14 12.13
N ILE A 360 6.69 5.41 12.07
CA ILE A 360 7.59 4.83 11.08
C ILE A 360 7.67 3.31 11.27
N GLU A 361 7.89 2.82 12.49
CA GLU A 361 7.93 1.39 12.82
C GLU A 361 6.62 0.67 12.42
N VAL A 362 5.47 1.23 12.79
CA VAL A 362 4.17 0.62 12.48
C VAL A 362 3.86 0.66 10.98
N GLU A 363 4.32 1.67 10.24
CA GLU A 363 4.19 1.72 8.78
C GLU A 363 5.13 0.73 8.07
N GLU A 364 6.32 0.45 8.63
CA GLU A 364 7.18 -0.68 8.19
C GLU A 364 6.46 -2.02 8.37
N GLU A 365 5.92 -2.31 9.56
CA GLU A 365 5.16 -3.53 9.81
C GLU A 365 3.93 -3.68 8.90
N CYS A 366 3.39 -2.58 8.37
CA CYS A 366 2.25 -2.61 7.43
C CYS A 366 2.69 -2.91 5.99
N ILE A 367 3.89 -2.46 5.58
CA ILE A 367 4.52 -2.85 4.32
C ILE A 367 4.87 -4.33 4.34
N ASP A 368 5.49 -4.82 5.42
CA ASP A 368 5.83 -6.24 5.59
C ASP A 368 4.61 -7.17 5.46
N LEU A 369 3.46 -6.75 6.02
CA LEU A 369 2.20 -7.50 5.90
C LEU A 369 1.65 -7.55 4.46
N LEU A 370 1.81 -6.47 3.69
CA LEU A 370 1.42 -6.45 2.27
C LEU A 370 2.39 -7.25 1.40
N GLU A 371 3.72 -7.12 1.61
CA GLU A 371 4.72 -7.91 0.90
C GLU A 371 4.58 -9.42 1.20
N GLN A 372 4.28 -9.78 2.45
CA GLN A 372 3.99 -11.17 2.82
C GLN A 372 2.76 -11.70 2.08
N PHE A 373 1.65 -10.95 2.06
CA PHE A 373 0.47 -11.34 1.27
C PHE A 373 0.78 -11.45 -0.23
N THR A 374 1.56 -10.52 -0.80
CA THR A 374 1.99 -10.55 -2.21
C THR A 374 2.74 -11.84 -2.53
N ARG A 375 3.68 -12.27 -1.66
CA ARG A 375 4.38 -13.55 -1.78
C ARG A 375 3.43 -14.74 -1.67
N ASP A 376 2.65 -14.81 -0.59
CA ASP A 376 1.73 -15.92 -0.33
C ASP A 376 0.69 -16.10 -1.45
N ALA A 377 0.23 -15.00 -2.05
CA ALA A 377 -0.69 -15.01 -3.18
C ALA A 377 -0.03 -15.47 -4.49
N ALA A 378 1.26 -15.15 -4.72
CA ALA A 378 2.02 -15.64 -5.86
C ALA A 378 2.31 -17.15 -5.73
N ASP A 379 2.79 -17.61 -4.58
CA ASP A 379 3.06 -19.02 -4.30
C ASP A 379 1.78 -19.87 -4.40
N CYS A 380 0.64 -19.34 -3.91
CA CYS A 380 -0.68 -19.95 -4.13
C CYS A 380 -1.06 -20.04 -5.62
N ALA A 381 -0.76 -19.01 -6.41
CA ALA A 381 -1.07 -18.97 -7.85
C ALA A 381 -0.25 -20.00 -8.64
N GLU A 382 1.03 -20.17 -8.29
CA GLU A 382 1.89 -21.21 -8.88
C GLU A 382 1.47 -22.62 -8.44
N SER A 383 1.15 -22.83 -7.15
CA SER A 383 0.67 -24.13 -6.68
C SER A 383 -0.67 -24.53 -7.29
N ILE A 384 -1.60 -23.59 -7.51
CA ILE A 384 -2.89 -23.89 -8.18
C ILE A 384 -2.68 -24.27 -9.63
N LEU A 385 -1.80 -23.57 -10.36
CA LEU A 385 -1.44 -23.93 -11.73
C LEU A 385 -0.84 -25.34 -11.76
N LYS A 386 0.24 -25.56 -10.99
CA LYS A 386 0.99 -26.81 -11.01
C LYS A 386 0.13 -28.01 -10.64
N ASN A 387 -0.75 -27.87 -9.65
CA ASN A 387 -1.65 -28.95 -9.27
C ASN A 387 -2.64 -29.30 -10.40
N ALA A 388 -3.20 -28.29 -11.08
CA ALA A 388 -4.12 -28.50 -12.20
C ALA A 388 -3.41 -29.05 -13.46
N GLU A 389 -2.19 -28.61 -13.74
CA GLU A 389 -1.32 -29.21 -14.76
C GLU A 389 -1.02 -30.68 -14.43
N GLU A 390 -0.68 -31.01 -13.17
CA GLU A 390 -0.32 -32.37 -12.76
C GLU A 390 -1.52 -33.33 -12.72
N THR A 391 -2.75 -32.87 -12.43
CA THR A 391 -3.95 -33.70 -12.57
C THR A 391 -4.36 -33.83 -14.04
N SER A 392 -4.43 -32.71 -14.77
CA SER A 392 -4.84 -32.69 -16.16
C SER A 392 -3.90 -33.53 -17.04
N CYS A 393 -2.58 -33.48 -16.87
CA CYS A 393 -1.67 -34.34 -17.64
C CYS A 393 -1.97 -35.83 -17.45
N LYS A 394 -2.26 -36.28 -16.23
CA LYS A 394 -2.60 -37.70 -15.96
C LYS A 394 -3.95 -38.08 -16.59
N GLU A 395 -4.95 -37.21 -16.46
CA GLU A 395 -6.28 -37.42 -17.03
C GLU A 395 -6.24 -37.39 -18.57
N ILE A 396 -5.38 -36.56 -19.17
CA ILE A 396 -5.10 -36.54 -20.62
C ILE A 396 -4.35 -37.80 -21.06
N GLU A 397 -3.36 -38.29 -20.31
CA GLU A 397 -2.66 -39.55 -20.61
C GLU A 397 -3.62 -40.76 -20.55
N GLU A 398 -4.52 -40.81 -19.56
CA GLU A 398 -5.59 -41.80 -19.49
C GLU A 398 -6.60 -41.66 -20.64
N TRP A 399 -7.00 -40.43 -20.98
CA TRP A 399 -7.93 -40.15 -22.08
C TRP A 399 -7.32 -40.52 -23.44
N GLN A 400 -6.04 -40.20 -23.68
CA GLN A 400 -5.28 -40.59 -24.88
C GLN A 400 -5.21 -42.13 -24.99
N SER A 401 -4.83 -42.81 -23.91
CA SER A 401 -4.82 -44.28 -23.86
C SER A 401 -6.20 -44.90 -24.12
N SER A 402 -7.28 -44.19 -23.75
CA SER A 402 -8.66 -44.65 -23.92
C SER A 402 -9.20 -44.39 -25.33
N ILE A 403 -8.88 -43.26 -25.95
CA ILE A 403 -9.31 -42.94 -27.32
C ILE A 403 -8.54 -43.77 -28.35
N GLU A 404 -7.23 -44.00 -28.16
CA GLU A 404 -6.46 -44.94 -28.99
C GLU A 404 -7.07 -46.36 -28.96
N LEU A 405 -7.47 -46.84 -27.78
CA LEU A 405 -8.16 -48.12 -27.63
C LEU A 405 -9.56 -48.13 -28.28
N LEU A 406 -10.27 -46.99 -28.28
CA LEU A 406 -11.57 -46.88 -28.93
C LEU A 406 -11.47 -46.79 -30.46
N GLU A 407 -10.46 -46.11 -30.99
CA GLU A 407 -10.15 -46.08 -32.42
C GLU A 407 -9.79 -47.49 -32.94
N VAL A 408 -9.00 -48.26 -32.20
CA VAL A 408 -8.71 -49.67 -32.52
C VAL A 408 -9.99 -50.51 -32.55
N LYS A 409 -10.89 -50.37 -31.56
CA LYS A 409 -12.20 -51.06 -31.57
C LYS A 409 -13.06 -50.65 -32.76
N LYS A 410 -13.14 -49.35 -33.10
CA LYS A 410 -13.91 -48.85 -34.25
C LYS A 410 -13.41 -49.50 -35.55
N LEU A 411 -12.10 -49.53 -35.77
CA LEU A 411 -11.49 -50.18 -36.92
C LEU A 411 -11.72 -51.71 -36.96
N GLU A 412 -11.63 -52.39 -35.81
CA GLU A 412 -11.96 -53.83 -35.70
C GLU A 412 -13.43 -54.10 -36.06
N MET A 413 -14.35 -53.28 -35.56
CA MET A 413 -15.78 -53.39 -35.83
C MET A 413 -16.17 -53.02 -37.28
N ASP A 414 -15.52 -52.04 -37.90
CA ASP A 414 -15.74 -51.71 -39.31
C ASP A 414 -15.32 -52.89 -40.22
N ILE A 415 -14.21 -53.56 -39.89
CA ILE A 415 -13.74 -54.77 -40.58
C ILE A 415 -14.75 -55.93 -40.39
N GLU A 416 -15.21 -56.18 -39.15
CA GLU A 416 -16.22 -57.21 -38.90
C GLU A 416 -17.56 -56.92 -39.60
N LEU A 417 -18.01 -55.65 -39.62
CA LEU A 417 -19.22 -55.23 -40.32
C LEU A 417 -19.11 -55.48 -41.82
N GLN A 418 -17.99 -55.09 -42.44
CA GLN A 418 -17.78 -55.30 -43.86
C GLN A 418 -17.76 -56.81 -44.19
N LEU A 419 -17.01 -57.61 -43.44
CA LEU A 419 -16.96 -59.07 -43.61
C LEU A 419 -18.34 -59.74 -43.47
N ILE A 420 -19.17 -59.28 -42.52
CA ILE A 420 -20.55 -59.77 -42.35
C ILE A 420 -21.44 -59.33 -43.53
N SER A 421 -21.27 -58.12 -44.06
CA SER A 421 -22.02 -57.65 -45.24
C SER A 421 -21.63 -58.37 -46.54
N GLU A 422 -20.35 -58.71 -46.71
CA GLU A 422 -19.83 -59.49 -47.83
C GLU A 422 -20.29 -60.95 -47.73
N ALA A 423 -20.33 -61.52 -46.52
CA ALA A 423 -20.91 -62.84 -46.28
C ALA A 423 -22.43 -62.89 -46.57
N HIS A 424 -23.19 -61.87 -46.14
CA HIS A 424 -24.64 -61.79 -46.40
C HIS A 424 -24.95 -61.64 -47.89
N SER A 425 -24.30 -60.69 -48.57
CA SER A 425 -24.49 -60.48 -50.01
C SER A 425 -23.97 -61.66 -50.83
N GLY A 426 -22.88 -62.30 -50.42
CA GLY A 426 -22.41 -63.57 -51.00
C GLY A 426 -23.44 -64.70 -50.85
N LEU A 427 -24.10 -64.79 -49.69
CA LEU A 427 -25.16 -65.78 -49.46
C LEU A 427 -26.40 -65.53 -50.34
N GLU A 428 -26.85 -64.27 -50.43
CA GLU A 428 -28.03 -63.90 -51.21
C GLU A 428 -27.83 -64.14 -52.71
N ASN A 429 -26.65 -63.80 -53.25
CA ASN A 429 -26.26 -64.15 -54.62
C ASN A 429 -26.22 -65.67 -54.84
N ALA A 430 -25.65 -66.44 -53.90
CA ALA A 430 -25.57 -67.90 -54.00
C ALA A 430 -26.95 -68.58 -53.94
N ILE A 431 -27.89 -68.06 -53.14
CA ILE A 431 -29.28 -68.53 -53.10
C ILE A 431 -29.96 -68.30 -54.46
N GLU A 432 -29.80 -67.10 -55.04
CA GLU A 432 -30.39 -66.78 -56.34
C GLU A 432 -29.85 -67.69 -57.45
N ASP A 433 -28.52 -67.85 -57.55
CA ASP A 433 -27.89 -68.70 -58.58
C ASP A 433 -28.24 -70.19 -58.44
N LEU A 434 -28.37 -70.73 -57.22
CA LEU A 434 -28.80 -72.12 -57.01
C LEU A 434 -30.27 -72.34 -57.42
N VAL A 435 -31.16 -71.42 -57.05
CA VAL A 435 -32.61 -71.55 -57.28
C VAL A 435 -32.99 -71.23 -58.73
N LYS A 436 -32.18 -70.45 -59.45
CA LYS A 436 -32.43 -70.00 -60.83
C LYS A 436 -32.77 -71.14 -61.81
N ASN A 437 -31.97 -72.20 -61.85
CA ASN A 437 -32.19 -73.30 -62.80
C ASN A 437 -33.52 -74.03 -62.52
N ASP A 438 -33.77 -74.40 -61.26
CA ASP A 438 -35.01 -75.08 -60.84
C ASP A 438 -36.24 -74.16 -61.06
N ARG A 439 -36.08 -72.83 -60.95
CA ARG A 439 -37.11 -71.82 -61.24
C ARG A 439 -37.42 -71.71 -62.74
N GLU A 440 -36.39 -71.66 -63.59
CA GLU A 440 -36.54 -71.61 -65.05
C GLU A 440 -37.13 -72.92 -65.61
N GLU A 441 -36.74 -74.08 -65.07
CA GLU A 441 -37.33 -75.38 -65.40
C GLU A 441 -38.82 -75.44 -65.03
N LYS A 442 -39.19 -75.01 -63.81
CA LYS A 442 -40.59 -74.93 -63.36
C LYS A 442 -41.45 -74.09 -64.30
N GLU A 443 -40.94 -72.96 -64.78
CA GLU A 443 -41.68 -72.11 -65.71
C GLU A 443 -41.77 -72.70 -67.14
N MET A 444 -40.73 -73.40 -67.60
CA MET A 444 -40.76 -74.12 -68.88
C MET A 444 -41.77 -75.29 -68.88
N LEU A 445 -41.85 -76.04 -67.77
CA LEU A 445 -42.81 -77.13 -67.59
C LEU A 445 -44.26 -76.61 -67.53
N ALA A 446 -44.50 -75.49 -66.85
CA ALA A 446 -45.81 -74.83 -66.86
C ALA A 446 -46.26 -74.43 -68.28
N ARG A 447 -45.35 -73.87 -69.10
CA ARG A 447 -45.63 -73.51 -70.50
C ARG A 447 -45.91 -74.74 -71.38
N LYS A 448 -45.28 -75.90 -71.12
CA LYS A 448 -45.57 -77.17 -71.82
C LYS A 448 -46.96 -77.72 -71.49
N GLY A 449 -47.46 -77.55 -70.27
CA GLY A 449 -48.78 -78.03 -69.86
C GLY A 449 -49.92 -77.51 -70.75
N VAL A 450 -49.88 -76.23 -71.13
CA VAL A 450 -50.87 -75.56 -71.99
C VAL A 450 -50.85 -76.07 -73.44
N ILE A 451 -49.77 -76.72 -73.87
CA ILE A 451 -49.68 -77.34 -75.20
C ILE A 451 -50.28 -78.75 -75.16
N LEU A 452 -49.91 -79.53 -74.14
CA LEU A 452 -50.40 -80.90 -73.91
C LEU A 452 -51.92 -80.97 -73.68
N GLU A 453 -52.55 -79.91 -73.16
CA GLU A 453 -54.01 -79.80 -73.00
C GLU A 453 -54.77 -79.96 -74.33
N LYS A 454 -54.15 -79.66 -75.48
CA LYS A 454 -54.74 -79.90 -76.82
C LYS A 454 -54.50 -81.32 -77.37
N GLU A 455 -53.52 -82.03 -76.85
CA GLU A 455 -53.20 -83.41 -77.23
C GLU A 455 -53.98 -84.42 -76.35
N LEU A 456 -54.52 -83.95 -75.22
CA LEU A 456 -55.26 -84.73 -74.21
C LEU A 456 -56.49 -85.47 -74.77
N ASP A 457 -57.25 -84.87 -75.70
CA ASP A 457 -58.43 -85.48 -76.31
C ASP A 457 -58.08 -86.73 -77.14
N GLU A 458 -56.95 -86.73 -77.86
CA GLU A 458 -56.45 -87.91 -78.58
C GLU A 458 -55.77 -88.90 -77.61
N LEU A 459 -55.16 -88.40 -76.54
CA LEU A 459 -54.47 -89.22 -75.54
C LEU A 459 -55.39 -89.95 -74.55
N LEU A 460 -56.71 -89.78 -74.56
CA LEU A 460 -57.61 -90.45 -73.58
C LEU A 460 -57.51 -92.00 -73.54
N GLY A 461 -57.04 -92.66 -74.61
CA GLY A 461 -56.69 -94.09 -74.58
C GLY A 461 -55.32 -94.40 -73.97
N LEU A 462 -54.39 -93.45 -74.09
CA LEU A 462 -53.03 -93.44 -73.53
C LEU A 462 -52.98 -92.96 -72.07
N VAL A 463 -54.01 -92.23 -71.62
CA VAL A 463 -54.14 -91.67 -70.26
C VAL A 463 -53.92 -92.72 -69.18
N ARG A 464 -54.44 -93.95 -69.31
CA ARG A 464 -54.23 -95.01 -68.30
C ARG A 464 -52.78 -95.52 -68.20
N LEU A 465 -51.97 -95.31 -69.23
CA LEU A 465 -50.53 -95.58 -69.20
C LEU A 465 -49.77 -94.35 -68.67
N LYS A 466 -50.19 -93.15 -69.07
CA LYS A 466 -49.68 -91.88 -68.52
C LYS A 466 -50.07 -91.61 -67.07
N GLU A 467 -51.13 -92.22 -66.52
CA GLU A 467 -51.53 -92.09 -65.11
C GLU A 467 -50.44 -92.61 -64.16
N ALA A 468 -49.76 -93.69 -64.52
CA ALA A 468 -48.59 -94.19 -63.80
C ALA A 468 -47.40 -93.24 -63.94
N GLU A 469 -47.12 -92.76 -65.15
CA GLU A 469 -46.06 -91.78 -65.43
C GLU A 469 -46.33 -90.41 -64.75
N ILE A 470 -47.59 -90.04 -64.55
CA ILE A 470 -48.01 -88.84 -63.80
C ILE A 470 -47.83 -89.05 -62.29
N ALA A 471 -48.01 -90.26 -61.77
CA ALA A 471 -47.64 -90.58 -60.39
C ALA A 471 -46.13 -90.52 -60.19
N GLU A 472 -45.34 -91.02 -61.15
CA GLU A 472 -43.89 -90.94 -61.15
C GLU A 472 -43.38 -89.50 -61.29
N ASN A 473 -43.91 -88.72 -62.23
CA ASN A 473 -43.59 -87.29 -62.39
C ASN A 473 -44.02 -86.45 -61.17
N LYS A 474 -45.13 -86.79 -60.50
CA LYS A 474 -45.49 -86.18 -59.20
C LYS A 474 -44.50 -86.56 -58.10
N SER A 475 -43.98 -87.79 -58.10
CA SER A 475 -42.92 -88.20 -57.18
C SER A 475 -41.60 -87.45 -57.46
N GLN A 476 -41.27 -87.18 -58.73
CA GLN A 476 -40.11 -86.39 -59.12
C GLN A 476 -40.26 -84.91 -58.73
N ILE A 477 -41.44 -84.31 -58.97
CA ILE A 477 -41.75 -82.95 -58.49
C ILE A 477 -41.66 -82.89 -56.96
N GLN A 478 -42.21 -83.88 -56.24
CA GLN A 478 -42.13 -83.94 -54.79
C GLN A 478 -40.68 -84.14 -54.29
N ASP A 479 -39.83 -84.89 -55.00
CA ASP A 479 -38.41 -85.01 -54.66
C ASP A 479 -37.64 -83.69 -54.89
N VAL A 480 -37.96 -82.96 -55.96
CA VAL A 480 -37.44 -81.60 -56.19
C VAL A 480 -37.94 -80.61 -55.13
N ASP A 481 -39.22 -80.60 -54.77
CA ASP A 481 -39.75 -79.77 -53.68
C ASP A 481 -39.14 -80.15 -52.31
N ASN A 482 -38.88 -81.43 -52.06
CA ASN A 482 -38.15 -81.91 -50.86
C ASN A 482 -36.68 -81.44 -50.87
N ARG A 483 -35.99 -81.50 -52.03
CA ARG A 483 -34.63 -80.97 -52.20
C ARG A 483 -34.60 -79.46 -51.95
N ILE A 484 -35.50 -78.70 -52.55
CA ILE A 484 -35.64 -77.24 -52.36
C ILE A 484 -35.89 -76.94 -50.88
N SER A 485 -36.75 -77.70 -50.20
CA SER A 485 -37.03 -77.54 -48.75
C SER A 485 -35.81 -77.86 -47.86
N ASN A 486 -35.02 -78.88 -48.21
CA ASN A 486 -33.78 -79.26 -47.53
C ASN A 486 -32.63 -78.26 -47.75
N VAL A 487 -32.60 -77.61 -48.92
CA VAL A 487 -31.68 -76.50 -49.22
C VAL A 487 -32.12 -75.23 -48.49
N ALA A 488 -33.40 -74.85 -48.57
CA ALA A 488 -33.96 -73.67 -47.92
C ALA A 488 -33.86 -73.71 -46.39
N SER A 489 -34.07 -74.87 -45.76
CA SER A 489 -33.92 -75.01 -44.29
C SER A 489 -32.48 -74.80 -43.82
N LYS A 490 -31.48 -75.30 -44.56
CA LYS A 490 -30.05 -75.04 -44.28
C LYS A 490 -29.67 -73.58 -44.50
N PHE A 491 -30.19 -72.96 -45.56
CA PHE A 491 -29.99 -71.53 -45.77
C PHE A 491 -30.64 -70.68 -44.67
N HIS A 492 -31.80 -71.09 -44.16
CA HIS A 492 -32.46 -70.41 -43.04
C HIS A 492 -31.68 -70.55 -41.73
N GLU A 493 -31.03 -71.70 -41.49
CA GLU A 493 -30.08 -71.89 -40.39
C GLU A 493 -28.85 -70.96 -40.52
N THR A 494 -28.22 -70.88 -41.69
CA THR A 494 -27.07 -69.96 -41.89
C THR A 494 -27.48 -68.50 -41.83
N GLN A 495 -28.66 -68.14 -42.37
CA GLN A 495 -29.21 -66.79 -42.25
C GLN A 495 -29.44 -66.42 -40.78
N SER A 496 -30.07 -67.31 -40.00
CA SER A 496 -30.30 -67.06 -38.57
C SER A 496 -29.00 -66.88 -37.76
N ILE A 497 -27.90 -67.50 -38.18
CA ILE A 497 -26.57 -67.31 -37.58
C ILE A 497 -25.97 -65.95 -37.96
N ILE A 498 -26.11 -65.53 -39.23
CA ILE A 498 -25.66 -64.22 -39.72
C ILE A 498 -26.48 -63.10 -39.07
N ASP A 499 -27.81 -63.22 -39.03
CA ASP A 499 -28.72 -62.27 -38.38
C ASP A 499 -28.40 -62.09 -36.89
N MET A 500 -28.03 -63.18 -36.19
CA MET A 500 -27.63 -63.13 -34.78
C MET A 500 -26.29 -62.42 -34.60
N LYS A 501 -25.31 -62.70 -35.46
CA LYS A 501 -24.02 -61.98 -35.48
C LYS A 501 -24.21 -60.49 -35.77
N HIS A 502 -25.02 -60.15 -36.77
CA HIS A 502 -25.30 -58.76 -37.14
C HIS A 502 -25.94 -57.98 -35.99
N LYS A 503 -26.90 -58.57 -35.26
CA LYS A 503 -27.47 -57.97 -34.04
C LYS A 503 -26.43 -57.79 -32.93
N THR A 504 -25.62 -58.82 -32.67
CA THR A 504 -24.56 -58.75 -31.65
C THR A 504 -23.54 -57.65 -31.98
N LEU A 505 -23.19 -57.51 -33.27
CA LEU A 505 -22.33 -56.44 -33.76
C LEU A 505 -23.01 -55.06 -33.62
N GLN A 506 -24.30 -54.95 -33.94
CA GLN A 506 -25.06 -53.71 -33.79
C GLN A 506 -25.18 -53.26 -32.33
N GLU A 507 -25.36 -54.20 -31.39
CA GLU A 507 -25.34 -53.95 -29.95
C GLU A 507 -23.94 -53.48 -29.47
N ALA A 508 -22.87 -54.09 -30.00
CA ALA A 508 -21.50 -53.65 -29.71
C ALA A 508 -21.17 -52.27 -30.33
N PHE A 509 -21.75 -51.93 -31.49
CA PHE A 509 -21.54 -50.65 -32.16
C PHE A 509 -22.17 -49.51 -31.35
N LEU A 510 -23.41 -49.68 -30.90
CA LEU A 510 -24.08 -48.75 -29.98
C LEU A 510 -23.30 -48.57 -28.66
N LYS A 511 -22.63 -49.63 -28.19
CA LYS A 511 -21.74 -49.55 -27.02
C LYS A 511 -20.49 -48.72 -27.33
N VAL A 512 -19.86 -48.89 -28.49
CA VAL A 512 -18.71 -48.08 -28.94
C VAL A 512 -19.10 -46.61 -29.12
N GLU A 513 -20.27 -46.30 -29.67
CA GLU A 513 -20.80 -44.92 -29.70
C GLU A 513 -21.02 -44.34 -28.30
N SER A 514 -21.48 -45.14 -27.34
CA SER A 514 -21.63 -44.70 -25.94
C SER A 514 -20.29 -44.47 -25.23
N GLU A 515 -19.26 -45.25 -25.55
CA GLU A 515 -17.88 -45.04 -25.06
C GLU A 515 -17.27 -43.76 -25.66
N ASP A 516 -17.57 -43.47 -26.94
CA ASP A 516 -17.15 -42.24 -27.64
C ASP A 516 -17.75 -40.98 -26.99
N GLY A 517 -19.06 -41.00 -26.72
CA GLY A 517 -19.75 -39.91 -26.02
C GLY A 517 -19.23 -39.69 -24.59
N ALA A 518 -18.90 -40.76 -23.87
CA ALA A 518 -18.31 -40.66 -22.53
C ALA A 518 -16.88 -40.08 -22.56
N LEU A 519 -16.06 -40.41 -23.56
CA LEU A 519 -14.72 -39.83 -23.72
C LEU A 519 -14.77 -38.36 -24.17
N LEU A 520 -15.79 -37.92 -24.90
CA LEU A 520 -16.01 -36.50 -25.19
C LEU A 520 -16.33 -35.71 -23.91
N ILE A 521 -17.28 -36.19 -23.09
CA ILE A 521 -17.62 -35.55 -21.81
C ILE A 521 -16.40 -35.48 -20.89
N ARG A 522 -15.64 -36.59 -20.75
CA ARG A 522 -14.42 -36.61 -19.90
C ARG A 522 -13.37 -35.61 -20.37
N LYS A 523 -13.31 -35.27 -21.67
CA LYS A 523 -12.43 -34.22 -22.17
C LYS A 523 -12.93 -32.82 -21.79
N GLU A 524 -14.22 -32.56 -21.91
CA GLU A 524 -14.83 -31.28 -21.52
C GLU A 524 -14.63 -31.01 -20.00
N GLU A 525 -14.71 -32.05 -19.16
CA GLU A 525 -14.39 -32.00 -17.73
C GLU A 525 -12.93 -31.55 -17.47
N ILE A 526 -11.95 -32.12 -18.19
CA ILE A 526 -10.53 -31.77 -18.08
C ILE A 526 -10.29 -30.30 -18.51
N ASP A 527 -10.87 -29.89 -19.64
CA ASP A 527 -10.76 -28.52 -20.14
C ASP A 527 -11.41 -27.49 -19.18
N GLU A 528 -12.51 -27.86 -18.49
CA GLU A 528 -13.10 -27.03 -17.42
C GLU A 528 -12.18 -26.92 -16.19
N VAL A 529 -11.53 -28.01 -15.76
CA VAL A 529 -10.58 -27.98 -14.62
C VAL A 529 -9.43 -27.01 -14.89
N ILE A 530 -8.82 -27.06 -16.08
CA ILE A 530 -7.77 -26.10 -16.49
C ILE A 530 -8.31 -24.66 -16.47
N SER A 531 -9.44 -24.42 -17.14
CA SER A 531 -10.06 -23.09 -17.26
C SER A 531 -10.40 -22.48 -15.88
N SER A 532 -10.91 -23.31 -14.97
CA SER A 532 -11.20 -22.96 -13.57
C SER A 532 -9.93 -22.63 -12.78
N ALA A 533 -8.87 -23.43 -12.93
CA ALA A 533 -7.58 -23.18 -12.30
C ALA A 533 -6.91 -21.90 -12.81
N GLU A 534 -6.90 -21.64 -14.11
CA GLU A 534 -6.40 -20.39 -14.68
C GLU A 534 -7.17 -19.16 -14.18
N LYS A 535 -8.50 -19.28 -14.03
CA LYS A 535 -9.37 -18.21 -13.54
C LYS A 535 -9.07 -17.91 -12.06
N LYS A 536 -8.79 -18.93 -11.24
CA LYS A 536 -8.32 -18.78 -9.86
C LYS A 536 -6.92 -18.14 -9.82
N ARG A 537 -5.98 -18.62 -10.65
CA ARG A 537 -4.62 -18.10 -10.78
C ARG A 537 -4.59 -16.60 -11.15
N ARG A 538 -5.36 -16.20 -12.17
CA ARG A 538 -5.42 -14.81 -12.64
C ARG A 538 -5.87 -13.85 -11.53
N LYS A 539 -6.92 -14.21 -10.78
CA LYS A 539 -7.39 -13.44 -9.61
C LYS A 539 -6.32 -13.30 -8.52
N LEU A 540 -5.57 -14.36 -8.23
CA LEU A 540 -4.49 -14.30 -7.24
C LEU A 540 -3.35 -13.37 -7.67
N ILE A 541 -2.95 -13.41 -8.95
CA ILE A 541 -1.94 -12.52 -9.52
C ILE A 541 -2.40 -11.06 -9.50
N GLU A 542 -3.68 -10.80 -9.81
CA GLU A 542 -4.30 -9.47 -9.74
C GLU A 542 -4.29 -8.90 -8.30
N LEU A 543 -4.73 -9.68 -7.31
CA LEU A 543 -4.69 -9.30 -5.89
C LEU A 543 -3.26 -9.12 -5.37
N SER A 544 -2.32 -9.99 -5.79
CA SER A 544 -0.89 -9.90 -5.46
C SER A 544 -0.26 -8.61 -6.00
N ALA A 545 -0.59 -8.24 -7.25
CA ALA A 545 -0.13 -7.01 -7.88
C ALA A 545 -0.66 -5.76 -7.14
N ILE A 546 -1.97 -5.72 -6.87
CA ILE A 546 -2.62 -4.63 -6.10
C ILE A 546 -1.96 -4.44 -4.73
N ALA A 547 -1.75 -5.53 -3.97
CA ALA A 547 -1.08 -5.47 -2.68
C ALA A 547 0.38 -5.01 -2.79
N SER A 548 1.09 -5.38 -3.87
CA SER A 548 2.46 -4.92 -4.10
C SER A 548 2.55 -3.42 -4.44
N ASP A 549 1.55 -2.87 -5.12
CA ASP A 549 1.49 -1.44 -5.45
C ASP A 549 1.02 -0.60 -4.23
N GLU A 550 0.13 -1.15 -3.40
CA GLU A 550 -0.16 -0.61 -2.05
C GLU A 550 1.12 -0.57 -1.20
N ALA A 551 1.93 -1.65 -1.19
CA ALA A 551 3.19 -1.70 -0.45
C ALA A 551 4.20 -0.64 -0.94
N LYS A 552 4.39 -0.51 -2.26
CA LYS A 552 5.30 0.50 -2.86
C LYS A 552 4.88 1.93 -2.52
N THR A 553 3.60 2.26 -2.65
CA THR A 553 3.10 3.60 -2.31
C THR A 553 3.25 3.92 -0.83
N CYS A 554 3.10 2.93 0.06
CA CYS A 554 3.44 3.08 1.48
C CYS A 554 4.96 3.29 1.69
N GLN A 555 5.81 2.54 0.97
CA GLN A 555 7.27 2.62 1.07
C GLN A 555 7.83 4.00 0.63
N ASP A 556 7.31 4.57 -0.47
CA ASP A 556 7.66 5.93 -0.92
C ASP A 556 7.30 7.00 0.12
N LEU A 557 6.09 6.92 0.70
CA LEU A 557 5.63 7.84 1.75
C LEU A 557 6.43 7.68 3.05
N LEU A 558 6.76 6.44 3.42
CA LEU A 558 7.58 6.12 4.59
C LEU A 558 9.00 6.68 4.45
N GLN A 559 9.61 6.59 3.27
CA GLN A 559 10.93 7.18 3.01
C GLN A 559 10.91 8.71 3.22
N LEU A 560 9.85 9.38 2.76
CA LEU A 560 9.66 10.83 2.98
C LEU A 560 9.49 11.17 4.48
N LYS A 561 8.76 10.34 5.23
CA LYS A 561 8.59 10.49 6.70
C LYS A 561 9.89 10.31 7.46
N LYS A 562 10.71 9.30 7.11
CA LYS A 562 12.04 9.09 7.69
C LYS A 562 12.97 10.30 7.47
N GLN A 563 12.92 10.91 6.28
CA GLN A 563 13.67 12.14 5.98
C GLN A 563 13.18 13.32 6.83
N LEU A 564 11.86 13.50 6.97
CA LEU A 564 11.28 14.54 7.83
C LEU A 564 11.62 14.33 9.32
N ALA A 565 11.54 13.10 9.83
CA ALA A 565 11.87 12.77 11.21
C ALA A 565 13.34 13.10 11.52
N SER A 566 14.27 12.70 10.65
CA SER A 566 15.70 13.05 10.76
C SER A 566 15.93 14.57 10.74
N PHE A 567 15.17 15.32 9.94
CA PHE A 567 15.25 16.78 9.92
C PHE A 567 14.71 17.41 11.23
N ILE A 568 13.56 16.95 11.73
CA ILE A 568 12.96 17.42 12.98
C ILE A 568 13.91 17.20 14.16
N LEU A 569 14.47 15.99 14.28
CA LEU A 569 15.46 15.66 15.31
C LEU A 569 16.67 16.61 15.23
N LYS A 570 17.29 16.75 14.05
CA LYS A 570 18.44 17.66 13.88
C LYS A 570 18.09 19.12 14.22
N SER A 571 16.94 19.62 13.78
CA SER A 571 16.47 20.98 14.09
C SER A 571 16.31 21.20 15.59
N ARG A 572 15.76 20.20 16.30
CA ARG A 572 15.64 20.21 17.76
C ARG A 572 17.00 20.17 18.46
N GLU A 573 17.90 19.29 18.04
CA GLU A 573 19.28 19.21 18.57
C GLU A 573 20.07 20.51 18.33
N ASP A 574 19.97 21.09 17.14
CA ASP A 574 20.61 22.36 16.78
C ASP A 574 20.10 23.50 17.68
N ARG A 575 18.78 23.62 17.86
CA ARG A 575 18.14 24.64 18.73
C ARG A 575 18.55 24.47 20.21
N VAL A 576 18.56 23.25 20.74
CA VAL A 576 19.02 22.96 22.12
C VAL A 576 20.52 23.25 22.29
N ARG A 577 21.35 22.91 21.29
CA ARG A 577 22.78 23.22 21.27
C ARG A 577 23.02 24.74 21.31
N TYR A 578 22.32 25.51 20.47
CA TYR A 578 22.43 26.96 20.47
C TYR A 578 21.99 27.58 21.81
N SER A 579 20.91 27.07 22.41
CA SER A 579 20.44 27.53 23.73
C SER A 579 21.50 27.35 24.82
N LYS A 580 22.15 26.18 24.87
CA LYS A 580 23.22 25.88 25.82
C LYS A 580 24.49 26.72 25.59
N THR A 581 24.77 27.13 24.34
CA THR A 581 25.85 28.09 24.07
C THR A 581 25.48 29.52 24.48
N GLU A 582 24.26 29.96 24.24
CA GLU A 582 23.75 31.29 24.63
C GLU A 582 23.72 31.45 26.17
N GLU A 583 23.27 30.42 26.88
CA GLU A 583 23.28 30.34 28.35
C GLU A 583 24.70 30.47 28.90
N LYS A 584 25.64 29.61 28.46
CA LYS A 584 27.04 29.66 28.92
C LYS A 584 27.72 30.99 28.63
N ILE A 585 27.49 31.59 27.46
CA ILE A 585 28.08 32.90 27.14
C ILE A 585 27.45 34.00 28.00
N SER A 586 26.18 33.85 28.42
CA SER A 586 25.55 34.75 29.37
C SER A 586 26.17 34.65 30.78
N GLU A 587 26.59 33.46 31.21
CA GLU A 587 27.38 33.26 32.44
C GLU A 587 28.77 33.94 32.33
N ASP A 588 29.49 33.72 31.21
CA ASP A 588 30.76 34.42 30.91
C ASP A 588 30.58 35.95 31.03
N ILE A 589 29.53 36.52 30.41
CA ILE A 589 29.21 37.96 30.47
C ILE A 589 28.93 38.42 31.89
N GLN A 590 28.19 37.64 32.69
CA GLN A 590 27.85 38.00 34.06
C GLN A 590 29.11 38.06 34.95
N THR A 591 30.02 37.09 34.83
CA THR A 591 31.29 37.10 35.59
C THR A 591 32.18 38.29 35.21
N LEU A 592 32.33 38.59 33.92
CA LEU A 592 33.09 39.76 33.45
C LEU A 592 32.49 41.09 33.95
N ARG A 593 31.16 41.21 33.99
CA ARG A 593 30.47 42.38 34.56
C ARG A 593 30.68 42.51 36.08
N GLN A 594 30.83 41.40 36.81
CA GLN A 594 31.22 41.40 38.23
C GLN A 594 32.70 41.80 38.42
N GLU A 595 33.60 41.36 37.56
CA GLU A 595 35.01 41.81 37.58
C GLU A 595 35.12 43.33 37.31
N ILE A 596 34.33 43.85 36.37
CA ILE A 596 34.26 45.29 36.07
C ILE A 596 33.76 46.08 37.30
N SER A 597 32.73 45.61 38.01
CA SER A 597 32.23 46.33 39.20
C SER A 597 33.21 46.29 40.37
N ALA A 598 33.86 45.16 40.61
CA ALA A 598 34.94 45.03 41.61
C ALA A 598 36.14 45.93 41.27
N ALA A 599 36.56 45.96 40.00
CA ALA A 599 37.64 46.84 39.53
C ALA A 599 37.29 48.32 39.67
N ARG A 600 36.05 48.73 39.36
CA ARG A 600 35.55 50.11 39.57
C ARG A 600 35.52 50.50 41.06
N THR A 601 35.14 49.59 41.95
CA THR A 601 35.18 49.81 43.41
C THR A 601 36.62 50.06 43.89
N ALA A 602 37.56 49.18 43.50
CA ALA A 602 38.98 49.37 43.83
C ALA A 602 39.56 50.66 43.22
N LEU A 603 39.08 51.10 42.05
CA LEU A 603 39.49 52.37 41.43
C LEU A 603 39.03 53.58 42.25
N GLN A 604 37.85 53.52 42.84
CA GLN A 604 37.32 54.56 43.74
C GLN A 604 38.14 54.64 45.05
N GLU A 605 38.47 53.49 45.64
CA GLU A 605 39.32 53.41 46.84
C GLU A 605 40.72 53.99 46.58
N LEU A 606 41.40 53.52 45.53
CA LEU A 606 42.72 54.04 45.13
C LEU A 606 42.69 55.56 44.84
N SER A 607 41.61 56.06 44.22
CA SER A 607 41.43 57.49 43.96
C SER A 607 41.27 58.31 45.24
N SER A 608 40.55 57.78 46.24
CA SER A 608 40.39 58.44 47.54
C SER A 608 41.71 58.49 48.33
N THR A 609 42.48 57.40 48.32
CA THR A 609 43.81 57.37 48.97
C THR A 609 44.80 58.30 48.27
N ARG A 610 44.79 58.34 46.92
CA ARG A 610 45.59 59.28 46.13
C ARG A 610 45.30 60.73 46.53
N ALA A 611 44.03 61.11 46.66
CA ALA A 611 43.64 62.46 47.06
C ALA A 611 44.13 62.83 48.48
N SER A 612 44.05 61.90 49.43
CA SER A 612 44.55 62.08 50.80
C SER A 612 46.08 62.29 50.82
N ILE A 613 46.84 61.46 50.11
CA ILE A 613 48.31 61.58 50.03
C ILE A 613 48.72 62.84 49.26
N GLN A 614 47.97 63.23 48.23
CA GLN A 614 48.19 64.49 47.52
C GLN A 614 47.96 65.70 48.44
N GLN A 615 46.96 65.64 49.33
CA GLN A 615 46.76 66.65 50.38
C GLN A 615 47.95 66.71 51.34
N GLU A 616 48.45 65.57 51.85
CA GLU A 616 49.67 65.51 52.67
C GLU A 616 50.87 66.17 51.98
N VAL A 617 51.13 65.84 50.70
CA VAL A 617 52.21 66.45 49.90
C VAL A 617 52.05 67.97 49.81
N THR A 618 50.82 68.50 49.70
CA THR A 618 50.62 69.97 49.75
C THR A 618 50.88 70.56 51.14
N LEU A 619 50.49 69.88 52.23
CA LEU A 619 50.73 70.34 53.60
C LEU A 619 52.22 70.35 53.94
N TYR A 620 52.97 69.30 53.60
CA TYR A 620 54.42 69.27 53.75
C TYR A 620 55.08 70.40 52.93
N LYS A 621 54.66 70.60 51.67
CA LYS A 621 55.16 71.68 50.79
C LYS A 621 54.87 73.08 51.36
N GLN A 622 53.69 73.30 51.95
CA GLN A 622 53.35 74.56 52.62
C GLN A 622 54.20 74.81 53.86
N ARG A 623 54.38 73.80 54.72
CA ARG A 623 55.19 73.92 55.96
C ARG A 623 56.67 74.13 55.65
N ILE A 624 57.22 73.42 54.67
CA ILE A 624 58.59 73.65 54.16
C ILE A 624 58.73 75.10 53.66
N GLY A 625 57.80 75.58 52.84
CA GLY A 625 57.81 76.96 52.31
C GLY A 625 57.60 78.06 53.37
N PHE A 626 57.02 77.72 54.54
CA PHE A 626 57.00 78.61 55.71
C PHE A 626 58.38 78.66 56.39
N ILE A 627 59.01 77.50 56.63
CA ILE A 627 60.34 77.42 57.25
C ILE A 627 61.39 78.11 56.38
N GLU A 628 61.33 77.97 55.06
CA GLU A 628 62.23 78.64 54.11
C GLU A 628 62.14 80.17 54.13
N LYS A 629 60.99 80.73 54.52
CA LYS A 629 60.83 82.19 54.73
C LYS A 629 61.32 82.62 56.12
N ARG A 630 61.01 81.84 57.17
CA ARG A 630 61.39 82.16 58.55
C ARG A 630 62.90 81.99 58.82
N GLY A 631 63.60 81.11 58.09
CA GLY A 631 65.04 80.90 58.23
C GLY A 631 65.90 82.17 58.03
N PRO A 632 65.76 82.89 56.90
CA PRO A 632 66.42 84.18 56.68
C PRO A 632 66.07 85.25 57.72
N GLU A 633 64.83 85.29 58.22
CA GLU A 633 64.42 86.21 59.29
C GLU A 633 65.16 85.92 60.59
N LEU A 634 65.19 84.65 61.03
CA LEU A 634 65.93 84.21 62.22
C LEU A 634 67.43 84.45 62.08
N GLU A 635 67.99 84.27 60.88
CA GLU A 635 69.40 84.57 60.63
C GLU A 635 69.71 86.08 60.73
N ALA A 636 68.78 86.95 60.34
CA ALA A 636 68.87 88.39 60.54
C ALA A 636 68.68 88.78 62.02
N GLU A 637 67.69 88.21 62.69
CA GLU A 637 67.39 88.39 64.12
C GLU A 637 68.60 88.00 64.99
N LYS A 638 69.24 86.85 64.68
CA LYS A 638 70.49 86.39 65.29
C LYS A 638 71.63 87.39 65.10
N LYS A 639 71.79 87.96 63.89
CA LYS A 639 72.82 88.95 63.58
C LYS A 639 72.60 90.26 64.35
N VAL A 640 71.35 90.72 64.47
CA VAL A 640 70.98 91.90 65.27
C VAL A 640 71.24 91.66 66.76
N ALA A 641 70.82 90.53 67.32
CA ALA A 641 71.08 90.17 68.71
C ALA A 641 72.58 90.05 69.02
N ALA A 642 73.37 89.48 68.11
CA ALA A 642 74.82 89.41 68.24
C ALA A 642 75.52 90.79 68.13
N ALA A 643 75.06 91.65 67.22
CA ALA A 643 75.56 93.03 67.11
C ALA A 643 75.25 93.86 68.37
N ALA A 644 74.07 93.65 68.97
CA ALA A 644 73.68 94.20 70.28
C ALA A 644 74.40 93.53 71.47
N ARG A 645 75.35 92.61 71.22
CA ARG A 645 76.10 91.82 72.22
C ARG A 645 75.24 90.95 73.15
N ASN A 646 73.98 90.71 72.80
CA ASN A 646 73.10 89.79 73.52
C ASN A 646 73.32 88.34 73.04
N PHE A 647 74.47 87.76 73.43
CA PHE A 647 74.89 86.42 73.00
C PHE A 647 73.96 85.29 73.47
N ARG A 648 73.20 85.49 74.56
CA ARG A 648 72.18 84.52 75.01
C ARG A 648 71.04 84.43 73.99
N GLU A 649 70.53 85.57 73.57
CA GLU A 649 69.42 85.64 72.60
C GLU A 649 69.88 85.20 71.21
N ALA A 650 71.07 85.61 70.76
CA ALA A 650 71.66 85.08 69.54
C ALA A 650 71.85 83.54 69.60
N GLY A 651 72.18 82.99 70.77
CA GLY A 651 72.22 81.53 71.00
C GLY A 651 70.85 80.86 70.92
N ARG A 652 69.81 81.48 71.51
CA ARG A 652 68.41 81.01 71.45
C ARG A 652 67.89 80.97 70.01
N VAL A 653 68.04 82.07 69.28
CA VAL A 653 67.62 82.21 67.88
C VAL A 653 68.39 81.24 66.98
N ALA A 654 69.68 81.01 67.24
CA ALA A 654 70.47 80.00 66.52
C ALA A 654 70.01 78.56 66.79
N ALA A 655 69.51 78.25 68.00
CA ALA A 655 68.93 76.95 68.31
C ALA A 655 67.56 76.77 67.65
N GLU A 656 66.71 77.81 67.65
CA GLU A 656 65.43 77.84 66.94
C GLU A 656 65.62 77.60 65.43
N ALA A 657 66.54 78.32 64.79
CA ALA A 657 66.87 78.14 63.37
C ALA A 657 67.38 76.73 63.04
N LYS A 658 68.20 76.12 63.91
CA LYS A 658 68.64 74.72 63.76
C LYS A 658 67.48 73.73 63.93
N SER A 659 66.58 73.96 64.89
CA SER A 659 65.42 73.10 65.11
C SER A 659 64.49 73.09 63.89
N LEU A 660 64.21 74.28 63.32
CA LEU A 660 63.40 74.39 62.10
C LEU A 660 64.12 73.81 60.87
N HIS A 661 65.46 73.87 60.81
CA HIS A 661 66.22 73.23 59.73
C HIS A 661 66.10 71.70 59.78
N ILE A 662 66.19 71.09 60.96
CA ILE A 662 65.98 69.65 61.14
C ILE A 662 64.53 69.26 60.82
N GLU A 663 63.55 70.08 61.25
CA GLU A 663 62.15 69.90 60.88
C GLU A 663 61.95 69.94 59.35
N LYS A 664 62.62 70.86 58.65
CA LYS A 664 62.60 70.93 57.18
C LYS A 664 63.12 69.65 56.53
N GLU A 665 64.21 69.07 57.03
CA GLU A 665 64.81 67.86 56.45
C GLU A 665 63.93 66.63 56.65
N ASP A 666 63.35 66.45 57.85
CA ASP A 666 62.35 65.42 58.13
C ASP A 666 61.08 65.57 57.28
N LEU A 667 60.55 66.80 57.15
CA LEU A 667 59.40 67.10 56.28
C LEU A 667 59.70 66.89 54.80
N GLN A 668 60.91 67.22 54.34
CA GLN A 668 61.36 66.97 52.96
C GLN A 668 61.40 65.47 52.68
N HIS A 669 61.97 64.66 53.58
CA HIS A 669 62.01 63.21 53.45
C HIS A 669 60.60 62.59 53.47
N LYS A 670 59.71 63.04 54.37
CA LYS A 670 58.30 62.64 54.40
C LYS A 670 57.57 62.97 53.10
N LYS A 671 57.77 64.17 52.56
CA LYS A 671 57.22 64.61 51.27
C LYS A 671 57.75 63.76 50.11
N GLU A 672 59.04 63.44 50.07
CA GLU A 672 59.63 62.56 49.05
C GLU A 672 59.07 61.14 49.12
N LYS A 673 58.93 60.57 50.32
CA LYS A 673 58.28 59.27 50.53
C LYS A 673 56.80 59.28 50.11
N ALA A 674 56.08 60.36 50.41
CA ALA A 674 54.68 60.52 50.01
C ALA A 674 54.52 60.67 48.48
N VAL A 675 55.46 61.34 47.79
CA VAL A 675 55.49 61.41 46.32
C VAL A 675 55.75 60.03 45.69
N LEU A 676 56.73 59.27 46.18
CA LEU A 676 56.98 57.90 45.69
C LEU A 676 55.76 56.98 45.90
N HIS A 677 55.00 57.18 46.99
CA HIS A 677 53.76 56.44 47.23
C HIS A 677 52.61 56.89 46.30
N LEU A 678 52.53 58.18 45.98
CA LEU A 678 51.60 58.73 45.01
C LEU A 678 51.87 58.19 43.59
N GLU A 679 53.15 58.14 43.18
CA GLU A 679 53.58 57.60 41.88
C GLU A 679 53.16 56.13 41.73
N LYS A 680 53.40 55.29 42.75
CA LYS A 680 52.96 53.89 42.78
C LYS A 680 51.43 53.75 42.70
N LEU A 681 50.67 54.59 43.41
CA LEU A 681 49.21 54.59 43.31
C LEU A 681 48.71 55.02 41.93
N GLU A 682 49.41 55.93 41.25
CA GLU A 682 49.07 56.33 39.87
C GLU A 682 49.38 55.24 38.83
N GLU A 683 50.35 54.37 39.09
CA GLU A 683 50.55 53.13 38.32
C GLU A 683 49.44 52.10 38.57
N GLU A 684 49.06 51.87 39.83
CA GLU A 684 47.98 50.95 40.21
C GLU A 684 46.61 51.39 39.66
N ILE A 685 46.31 52.69 39.72
CA ILE A 685 45.12 53.29 39.10
C ILE A 685 45.10 53.06 37.59
N ARG A 686 46.24 53.27 36.91
CA ARG A 686 46.35 53.06 35.44
C ARG A 686 46.11 51.61 35.07
N GLY A 687 46.76 50.67 35.75
CA GLY A 687 46.58 49.24 35.54
C GLY A 687 45.17 48.74 35.86
N ASN A 688 44.45 49.42 36.75
CA ASN A 688 43.05 49.11 37.05
C ASN A 688 42.08 49.66 35.96
N VAL A 689 42.29 50.88 35.47
CA VAL A 689 41.55 51.45 34.33
C VAL A 689 41.74 50.60 33.08
N GLU A 690 42.97 50.17 32.78
CA GLU A 690 43.25 49.26 31.68
C GLU A 690 42.52 47.90 31.82
N ARG A 691 42.34 47.39 33.04
CA ARG A 691 41.61 46.13 33.28
C ARG A 691 40.12 46.30 33.02
N ILE A 692 39.54 47.41 33.48
CA ILE A 692 38.13 47.77 33.21
C ILE A 692 37.89 47.82 31.70
N GLN A 693 38.74 48.52 30.95
CA GLN A 693 38.62 48.65 29.49
C GLN A 693 38.73 47.30 28.76
N LYS A 694 39.73 46.47 29.11
CA LYS A 694 39.92 45.13 28.51
C LYS A 694 38.74 44.19 28.79
N ASN A 695 38.15 44.27 29.98
CA ASN A 695 36.96 43.50 30.31
C ASN A 695 35.70 44.05 29.61
N GLU A 696 35.57 45.36 29.44
CA GLU A 696 34.47 45.99 28.67
C GLU A 696 34.52 45.59 27.18
N GLU A 697 35.71 45.57 26.57
CA GLU A 697 35.93 45.05 25.22
C GLU A 697 35.57 43.56 25.11
N LEU A 698 35.92 42.74 26.11
CA LEU A 698 35.61 41.31 26.13
C LEU A 698 34.11 41.03 26.36
N VAL A 699 33.43 41.85 27.17
CA VAL A 699 31.96 41.81 27.30
C VAL A 699 31.29 42.09 25.96
N LEU A 700 31.72 43.12 25.22
CA LEU A 700 31.17 43.43 23.89
C LEU A 700 31.43 42.32 22.86
N LEU A 701 32.56 41.62 22.95
CA LEU A 701 32.83 40.44 22.12
C LEU A 701 31.89 39.28 22.48
N LYS A 702 31.74 39.00 23.77
CA LYS A 702 30.88 37.91 24.27
C LYS A 702 29.40 38.17 23.98
N GLU A 703 28.94 39.40 24.09
CA GLU A 703 27.58 39.78 23.70
C GLU A 703 27.29 39.53 22.21
N LYS A 704 28.29 39.71 21.33
CA LYS A 704 28.17 39.31 19.92
C LYS A 704 28.11 37.80 19.72
N GLU A 705 28.92 37.04 20.44
CA GLU A 705 28.88 35.56 20.41
C GLU A 705 27.51 35.03 20.87
N ALA A 706 26.97 35.59 21.98
CA ALA A 706 25.63 35.26 22.49
C ALA A 706 24.53 35.66 21.50
N ALA A 707 24.59 36.87 20.93
CA ALA A 707 23.61 37.34 19.95
C ALA A 707 23.61 36.48 18.67
N LEU A 708 24.77 36.00 18.21
CA LEU A 708 24.85 35.09 17.06
C LEU A 708 24.23 33.72 17.38
N ALA A 709 24.55 33.13 18.54
CA ALA A 709 23.92 31.89 18.99
C ALA A 709 22.39 32.03 19.15
N GLY A 710 21.95 33.13 19.76
CA GLY A 710 20.54 33.48 19.92
C GLY A 710 19.81 33.68 18.60
N CYS A 711 20.40 34.39 17.63
CA CYS A 711 19.83 34.54 16.29
C CYS A 711 19.63 33.19 15.59
N ASN A 712 20.63 32.30 15.63
CA ASN A 712 20.52 30.97 15.03
C ASN A 712 19.42 30.13 15.70
N ARG A 713 19.31 30.20 17.03
CA ARG A 713 18.23 29.55 17.80
C ARG A 713 16.86 30.11 17.43
N LEU A 714 16.72 31.43 17.37
CA LEU A 714 15.46 32.13 17.07
C LEU A 714 15.01 31.89 15.63
N GLN A 715 15.92 31.81 14.65
CA GLN A 715 15.59 31.41 13.27
C GLN A 715 14.98 30.01 13.20
N LEU A 716 15.51 29.03 13.95
CA LEU A 716 14.91 27.69 14.05
C LEU A 716 13.54 27.72 14.72
N VAL A 717 13.32 28.57 15.74
CA VAL A 717 12.00 28.77 16.36
C VAL A 717 11.00 29.37 15.38
N ALA A 718 11.37 30.41 14.62
CA ALA A 718 10.49 31.02 13.61
C ALA A 718 10.15 30.04 12.47
N ALA A 719 11.12 29.23 12.02
CA ALA A 719 10.89 28.19 11.02
C ALA A 719 9.94 27.09 11.55
N ALA A 720 10.11 26.65 12.81
CA ALA A 720 9.20 25.70 13.46
C ALA A 720 7.78 26.28 13.61
N ALA A 721 7.64 27.54 14.02
CA ALA A 721 6.35 28.22 14.13
C ALA A 721 5.64 28.33 12.75
N ARG A 722 6.38 28.60 11.66
CA ARG A 722 5.83 28.56 10.30
C ARG A 722 5.36 27.17 9.89
N ALA A 723 6.17 26.13 10.10
CA ALA A 723 5.78 24.76 9.75
C ALA A 723 4.53 24.31 10.53
N GLN A 724 4.47 24.62 11.83
CA GLN A 724 3.28 24.37 12.65
C GLN A 724 2.06 25.18 12.20
N ARG A 725 2.23 26.44 11.77
CA ARG A 725 1.16 27.25 11.18
C ARG A 725 0.62 26.60 9.90
N SER A 726 1.49 26.10 9.03
CA SER A 726 1.07 25.37 7.82
C SER A 726 0.24 24.13 8.17
N VAL A 727 0.55 23.42 9.25
CA VAL A 727 -0.30 22.33 9.79
C VAL A 727 -1.61 22.86 10.38
N ALA A 728 -1.59 23.89 11.23
CA ALA A 728 -2.80 24.45 11.82
C ALA A 728 -3.83 24.87 10.75
N LEU A 729 -3.37 25.53 9.68
CA LEU A 729 -4.20 25.92 8.54
C LEU A 729 -4.70 24.70 7.74
N LYS A 730 -3.88 23.67 7.50
CA LYS A 730 -4.33 22.38 6.92
C LYS A 730 -5.44 21.73 7.75
N MET A 731 -5.37 21.83 9.08
CA MET A 731 -6.32 21.26 10.04
C MET A 731 -7.55 22.17 10.30
N GLY A 732 -7.69 23.30 9.60
CA GLY A 732 -8.80 24.24 9.75
C GLY A 732 -8.71 25.19 10.95
N ASP A 733 -7.59 25.18 11.68
CA ASP A 733 -7.39 25.99 12.89
C ASP A 733 -6.79 27.36 12.54
N LEU A 734 -7.68 28.30 12.22
CA LEU A 734 -7.34 29.67 11.86
C LEU A 734 -6.86 30.51 13.05
N GLU A 735 -7.23 30.15 14.28
CA GLU A 735 -6.83 30.87 15.49
C GLU A 735 -5.37 30.53 15.85
N GLU A 736 -5.05 29.24 15.98
CA GLU A 736 -3.68 28.77 16.21
C GLU A 736 -2.75 29.19 15.06
N GLY A 737 -3.24 29.11 13.81
CA GLY A 737 -2.52 29.61 12.62
C GLY A 737 -2.29 31.13 12.60
N SER A 738 -3.08 31.92 13.33
CA SER A 738 -2.85 33.37 13.52
C SER A 738 -1.89 33.65 14.68
N LEU A 739 -1.98 32.90 15.78
CA LEU A 739 -1.06 33.01 16.92
C LEU A 739 0.38 32.65 16.51
N LEU A 740 0.56 31.51 15.83
CA LEU A 740 1.85 31.05 15.32
C LEU A 740 2.47 31.99 14.27
N LEU A 741 1.65 32.73 13.51
CA LEU A 741 2.14 33.77 12.60
C LEU A 741 2.77 34.94 13.37
N LYS A 742 2.02 35.49 14.34
CA LYS A 742 2.48 36.60 15.19
C LYS A 742 3.74 36.22 15.98
N GLU A 743 3.81 34.97 16.43
CA GLU A 743 4.97 34.43 17.12
C GLU A 743 6.20 34.37 16.20
N ALA A 744 6.06 33.83 14.98
CA ALA A 744 7.15 33.84 13.99
C ALA A 744 7.61 35.26 13.64
N GLU A 745 6.67 36.18 13.37
CA GLU A 745 6.96 37.58 13.02
C GLU A 745 7.65 38.36 14.18
N ALA A 746 7.22 38.14 15.42
CA ALA A 746 7.85 38.74 16.60
C ALA A 746 9.27 38.19 16.86
N VAL A 747 9.46 36.89 16.67
CA VAL A 747 10.79 36.25 16.75
C VAL A 747 11.73 36.77 15.66
N GLU A 748 11.23 36.98 14.45
CA GLU A 748 12.02 37.56 13.35
C GLU A 748 12.35 39.04 13.56
N SER A 749 11.43 39.86 14.09
CA SER A 749 11.75 41.25 14.49
C SER A 749 12.93 41.26 15.46
N LYS A 750 12.91 40.37 16.46
CA LYS A 750 14.01 40.23 17.43
C LYS A 750 15.33 39.79 16.78
N VAL A 751 15.31 38.89 15.78
CA VAL A 751 16.51 38.52 15.01
C VAL A 751 17.05 39.72 14.23
N MET A 752 16.19 40.46 13.52
CA MET A 752 16.58 41.66 12.77
C MET A 752 17.13 42.77 13.68
N GLU A 753 16.56 42.94 14.87
CA GLU A 753 17.04 43.86 15.90
C GLU A 753 18.44 43.46 16.41
N LEU A 754 18.64 42.18 16.77
CA LEU A 754 19.95 41.68 17.23
C LEU A 754 21.03 41.77 16.15
N GLN A 755 20.72 41.38 14.90
CA GLN A 755 21.62 41.56 13.75
C GLN A 755 22.05 43.02 13.59
N LYS A 756 21.12 43.96 13.70
CA LYS A 756 21.36 45.40 13.55
C LYS A 756 22.12 46.03 14.73
N VAL A 757 21.87 45.58 15.96
CA VAL A 757 22.58 46.08 17.16
C VAL A 757 24.04 45.66 17.14
N TYR A 758 24.32 44.42 16.74
CA TYR A 758 25.67 43.84 16.83
C TYR A 758 26.46 43.84 15.52
N ASN A 759 25.83 44.18 14.39
CA ASN A 759 26.32 44.06 13.01
C ASN A 759 26.77 42.62 12.69
N LEU A 760 25.80 41.69 12.72
CA LEU A 760 26.03 40.27 12.49
C LEU A 760 25.66 39.89 11.05
N ASP A 761 26.66 39.53 10.25
CA ASP A 761 26.44 38.82 8.98
C ASP A 761 26.06 37.37 9.29
N ILE A 762 24.81 36.99 9.00
CA ILE A 762 24.29 35.62 9.17
C ILE A 762 23.97 35.05 7.79
N GLU A 763 24.88 34.24 7.25
CA GLU A 763 24.60 33.45 6.05
C GLU A 763 23.49 32.45 6.34
N MET A 764 22.34 32.62 5.68
CA MET A 764 21.21 31.72 5.82
C MET A 764 21.45 30.42 5.04
N ASP A 765 21.41 29.30 5.75
CA ASP A 765 21.31 27.98 5.14
C ASP A 765 19.86 27.75 4.65
N GLU A 766 19.44 28.50 3.61
CA GLU A 766 18.06 28.54 3.07
C GLU A 766 17.51 27.14 2.75
N LYS A 767 18.40 26.19 2.47
CA LYS A 767 18.10 24.77 2.27
C LYS A 767 17.40 24.13 3.48
N ASN A 768 17.77 24.50 4.71
CA ASN A 768 17.15 23.92 5.90
C ASN A 768 15.71 24.43 6.09
N ILE A 769 15.48 25.74 5.88
CA ILE A 769 14.15 26.35 6.01
C ILE A 769 13.21 25.83 4.91
N SER A 770 13.69 25.78 3.66
CA SER A 770 12.92 25.27 2.53
C SER A 770 12.62 23.77 2.61
N LEU A 771 13.53 22.92 3.12
CA LEU A 771 13.20 21.51 3.38
C LEU A 771 12.11 21.36 4.44
N LEU A 772 12.15 22.13 5.54
CA LEU A 772 11.15 22.01 6.59
C LEU A 772 9.74 22.33 6.08
N ASP A 773 9.57 23.44 5.34
CA ASP A 773 8.26 23.80 4.77
C ASP A 773 7.81 22.79 3.70
N ILE A 774 8.71 22.33 2.81
CA ILE A 774 8.36 21.36 1.75
C ILE A 774 7.97 19.99 2.33
N HIS A 775 8.67 19.49 3.35
CA HIS A 775 8.34 18.19 3.96
C HIS A 775 7.13 18.26 4.91
N TYR A 776 6.80 19.42 5.51
CA TYR A 776 5.52 19.62 6.23
C TYR A 776 4.33 19.94 5.30
N GLN A 777 4.58 20.33 4.04
CA GLN A 777 3.53 20.57 3.06
C GLN A 777 3.04 19.29 2.34
N ARG A 778 3.86 18.25 2.29
CA ARG A 778 3.38 16.88 1.98
C ARG A 778 2.73 16.20 3.19
#